data_AF-F0Z8U8-F1
#
_entry.id   AF-F0Z8U8-F1
#
_cell.length_a   1.000
_cell.length_b   1.000
_cell.length_c   1.000
_cell.angle_alpha   90.00
_cell.angle_beta   90.00
_cell.angle_gamma   90.00
#
_symmetry.space_group_name_H-M   'P 1'
#
loop_
_entity.id
_entity.type
_entity.pdbx_description
1 polymer ?
#
loop_
_entity_poly.entity_id
_entity_poly.type
_entity_poly.pdbx_seq_one_letter_code
_entity_poly.pdbx_strand_id
1 'polypeptide(L)'
;MASSNTPLKLIVDDQPSNSISKKTSVANLSYRFMQNNDITIGDIIYIVSVNNKDNISNTNNKSDELPWEYFNNNNDNNDNSENDCYCSIMTAWPSQKLSHTHIQLDSIQRENCNVKIGDSVYLYKTPHQIINIESSNKPTTVNLDCDEIQIQCETPSHQKYVSQLFSFGMLQPLVLSQITGRFFIKNNIFTINISNNLIKFKIINLINNNYNSNSNSNNKKNDDNDLNIDFNKLNLNDSDNNNNNNKDFIKSIFRIYNKTNIKLINQKNTINNNTNNNNVNNNNNNIKNKDLNYELIGGLDNQVKQIREIIELSFYKSKLLNSFGIKPPKGILLYGPPGTGKTLLARIVSNQTNATLFTINGADILDKFYGMTEKTLLNIFKEASRKAPSIIFIDELDALCPKREENSSEVEKRVVGSLLTLMDGIAIGGGNEENEEENENKNKVIVIGCTNRPDSIDSALRRPGRFDNEIEISIPNQQGREQILKIFLSKIPNQLNEKEINFISSKTHGFVGADIESLCKEASLKCFNRIKNENLSLFLNNENNNGLNSILELIKVSMEDMLLALNQVKPSSMREVVVEIPKVYWNDIGGQEHIKQKLKEAIEWPLKHPESFIRMGIKPPKGILLYGPPGCSKTLLAKALATESGLNFIAVKGPELLSKWVGESERAVRDIFKKARQNAPSILFFDEIDGLAISRSGEGSGAVERVVSQLLTEMDGIQPLTNVTIIGATNRPDIIDKAILRAGRIDRILYISPPDFDARKEIFNIHLKKVPHSNDINVEELSNLTDGYSGAEVTSICREASICAMKQDLNAKQIEMNHFIQAISNVKKGITKEMLNFYKQYQENSNLQVL
;
A
#
# COMPACT_ATOMS: atom_id res chain seq x y z
N MET A 1 32.54 31.39 21.27
CA MET A 1 32.34 30.44 20.15
C MET A 1 33.64 29.67 19.99
N ALA A 2 33.80 28.62 20.80
CA ALA A 2 34.98 27.77 20.77
C ALA A 2 34.81 26.71 19.67
N SER A 3 35.92 26.37 19.02
CA SER A 3 36.07 25.37 17.97
C SER A 3 35.25 24.10 18.21
N SER A 4 34.35 23.79 17.28
CA SER A 4 33.35 22.71 17.35
C SER A 4 33.90 21.28 17.22
N ASN A 5 35.17 21.03 17.56
CA ASN A 5 35.86 19.75 17.35
C ASN A 5 36.69 19.28 18.56
N THR A 6 36.36 19.73 19.79
CA THR A 6 37.02 19.21 20.99
C THR A 6 36.50 17.79 21.30
N PRO A 7 37.39 16.79 21.48
CA PRO A 7 36.96 15.44 21.85
C PRO A 7 36.35 15.39 23.25
N LEU A 8 35.20 14.75 23.37
CA LEU A 8 34.50 14.57 24.64
C LEU A 8 34.86 13.21 25.23
N LYS A 9 35.51 13.21 26.41
CA LYS A 9 35.92 11.97 27.09
C LYS A 9 34.75 11.40 27.92
N LEU A 10 34.41 10.14 27.67
CA LEU A 10 33.34 9.40 28.37
C LEU A 10 33.86 8.04 28.87
N ILE A 11 33.26 7.52 29.95
CA ILE A 11 33.58 6.20 30.52
C ILE A 11 32.56 5.17 30.01
N VAL A 12 33.03 4.02 29.52
CA VAL A 12 32.14 2.95 29.04
C VAL A 12 31.44 2.24 30.19
N ASP A 13 30.12 2.17 30.11
CA ASP A 13 29.24 1.41 30.99
C ASP A 13 28.51 0.31 30.20
N ASP A 14 28.05 -0.73 30.91
CA ASP A 14 27.36 -1.86 30.29
C ASP A 14 25.88 -1.58 30.03
N GLN A 15 25.40 -2.00 28.85
CA GLN A 15 23.99 -1.90 28.53
C GLN A 15 23.26 -3.20 28.95
N PRO A 16 22.29 -3.16 29.89
CA PRO A 16 21.62 -4.36 30.37
C PRO A 16 20.79 -5.04 29.27
N SER A 17 20.93 -6.37 29.20
CA SER A 17 20.41 -7.28 28.16
C SER A 17 18.88 -7.35 28.01
N ASN A 18 18.12 -6.82 28.97
CA ASN A 18 16.65 -6.85 29.01
C ASN A 18 15.95 -5.56 28.51
N SER A 19 16.70 -4.59 28.00
CA SER A 19 16.07 -3.40 27.38
C SER A 19 15.59 -3.73 25.96
N ILE A 20 14.33 -3.41 25.68
CA ILE A 20 13.54 -3.66 24.45
C ILE A 20 14.20 -3.14 23.14
N SER A 21 15.38 -2.53 23.22
CA SER A 21 16.17 -2.06 22.09
C SER A 21 17.44 -2.90 21.88
N LYS A 22 17.32 -4.11 21.32
CA LYS A 22 18.42 -4.75 20.58
C LYS A 22 18.66 -3.99 19.26
N LYS A 23 18.94 -2.70 19.33
CA LYS A 23 19.33 -1.88 18.18
C LYS A 23 20.86 -1.87 18.15
N THR A 24 21.45 -2.78 17.37
CA THR A 24 22.89 -2.74 17.07
C THR A 24 23.24 -1.38 16.42
N SER A 25 24.42 -0.81 16.73
CA SER A 25 24.93 0.50 16.28
C SER A 25 24.37 1.78 16.94
N VAL A 26 23.78 1.67 18.14
CA VAL A 26 23.28 2.82 18.91
C VAL A 26 24.10 3.02 20.17
N ALA A 27 24.56 4.25 20.44
CA ALA A 27 25.25 4.59 21.68
C ALA A 27 24.31 5.38 22.58
N ASN A 28 24.12 4.88 23.81
CA ASN A 28 23.24 5.53 24.78
C ASN A 28 24.02 6.59 25.56
N LEU A 29 23.58 7.84 25.43
CA LEU A 29 24.15 9.02 26.09
C LEU A 29 23.14 9.61 27.08
N SER A 30 23.62 10.26 28.14
CA SER A 30 22.70 10.97 29.04
C SER A 30 22.04 12.15 28.33
N TYR A 31 20.76 12.40 28.63
CA TYR A 31 20.02 13.52 28.04
C TYR A 31 20.69 14.89 28.30
N ARG A 32 21.25 15.08 29.51
CA ARG A 32 22.00 16.30 29.87
C ARG A 32 23.30 16.45 29.08
N PHE A 33 24.02 15.35 28.84
CA PHE A 33 25.24 15.37 28.04
C PHE A 33 24.94 15.73 26.57
N MET A 34 23.84 15.20 26.02
CA MET A 34 23.41 15.53 24.66
C MET A 34 23.04 17.01 24.51
N GLN A 35 22.27 17.57 25.46
CA GLN A 35 21.91 19.00 25.46
C GLN A 35 23.14 19.92 25.57
N ASN A 36 24.10 19.58 26.44
CA ASN A 36 25.27 20.43 26.67
C ASN A 36 26.26 20.45 25.49
N ASN A 37 26.18 19.49 24.58
CA ASN A 37 27.11 19.32 23.46
C ASN A 37 26.43 19.43 22.08
N ASP A 38 25.21 19.98 22.03
CA ASP A 38 24.39 20.13 20.82
C ASP A 38 24.20 18.82 20.03
N ILE A 39 24.09 17.67 20.70
CA ILE A 39 23.88 16.37 20.05
C ILE A 39 22.38 16.08 20.02
N THR A 40 21.80 15.94 18.83
CA THR A 40 20.39 15.58 18.67
C THR A 40 20.19 14.07 18.53
N ILE A 41 18.95 13.61 18.74
CA ILE A 41 18.62 12.19 18.65
C ILE A 41 18.80 11.74 17.19
N GLY A 42 19.66 10.75 16.97
CA GLY A 42 19.98 10.25 15.63
C GLY A 42 21.21 10.87 14.98
N ASP A 43 21.89 11.82 15.63
CA ASP A 43 23.18 12.34 15.17
C ASP A 43 24.24 11.23 15.10
N ILE A 44 25.14 11.36 14.13
CA ILE A 44 26.26 10.44 13.93
C ILE A 44 27.40 10.85 14.86
N ILE A 45 27.88 9.89 15.65
CA ILE A 45 29.00 10.07 16.57
C ILE A 45 30.11 9.07 16.25
N TYR A 46 31.34 9.56 16.36
CA TYR A 46 32.55 8.77 16.26
C TYR A 46 33.09 8.47 17.64
N ILE A 47 33.36 7.19 17.89
CA ILE A 47 33.99 6.75 19.12
C ILE A 47 35.38 6.23 18.78
N VAL A 48 36.39 6.81 19.43
CA VAL A 48 37.80 6.42 19.28
C VAL A 48 38.35 5.96 20.62
N SER A 49 38.89 4.75 20.66
CA SER A 49 39.66 4.22 21.78
C SER A 49 41.14 4.18 21.44
N VAL A 50 41.99 4.42 22.43
CA VAL A 50 43.45 4.33 22.30
C VAL A 50 43.92 3.30 23.31
N ASN A 51 44.46 2.19 22.81
CA ASN A 51 45.04 1.14 23.65
C ASN A 51 46.48 1.47 24.01
N ASN A 52 46.69 2.43 24.92
CA ASN A 52 47.88 2.46 25.77
C ASN A 52 47.67 3.39 26.97
N LYS A 53 47.62 2.82 28.18
CA LYS A 53 47.36 3.53 29.43
C LYS A 53 48.60 4.25 30.01
N ASP A 54 49.79 4.11 29.42
CA ASP A 54 51.05 4.50 30.11
C ASP A 54 51.91 5.60 29.45
N ASN A 55 51.48 6.28 28.37
CA ASN A 55 52.31 7.31 27.70
C ASN A 55 51.70 8.72 27.60
N ILE A 56 50.71 9.07 28.42
CA ILE A 56 50.11 10.44 28.40
C ILE A 56 50.59 11.31 29.58
N SER A 57 51.38 10.77 30.51
CA SER A 57 51.83 11.50 31.71
C SER A 57 53.15 12.26 31.56
N ASN A 58 53.82 12.24 30.39
CA ASN A 58 55.14 12.85 30.22
C ASN A 58 55.33 13.65 28.91
N THR A 59 54.41 14.55 28.59
CA THR A 59 54.71 15.71 27.71
C THR A 59 53.88 16.91 28.15
N ASN A 60 54.34 17.61 29.18
CA ASN A 60 53.95 19.00 29.41
C ASN A 60 54.53 19.83 28.26
N ASN A 61 53.67 20.62 27.59
CA ASN A 61 53.92 21.53 26.47
C ASN A 61 53.72 20.96 25.05
N LYS A 62 52.44 20.74 24.67
CA LYS A 62 51.88 20.94 23.32
C LYS A 62 50.36 20.69 23.37
N SER A 63 49.61 21.71 23.76
CA SER A 63 48.16 21.73 23.66
C SER A 63 47.79 22.20 22.25
N ASP A 64 47.40 21.26 21.37
CA ASP A 64 46.55 21.44 20.16
C ASP A 64 46.73 20.34 19.09
N GLU A 65 47.41 19.22 19.38
CA GLU A 65 47.50 18.12 18.41
C GLU A 65 46.27 17.18 18.54
N LEU A 66 45.48 17.09 17.46
CA LEU A 66 44.32 16.19 17.35
C LEU A 66 44.81 14.73 17.25
N PRO A 67 44.11 13.71 17.76
CA PRO A 67 44.63 12.33 17.74
C PRO A 67 44.80 11.71 16.34
N TRP A 68 44.37 12.37 15.26
CA TRP A 68 44.74 11.98 13.90
C TRP A 68 46.14 12.47 13.47
N GLU A 69 46.74 13.44 14.17
CA GLU A 69 48.16 13.80 14.02
C GLU A 69 49.07 12.78 14.71
N TYR A 70 48.61 12.16 15.80
CA TYR A 70 49.23 10.95 16.38
C TYR A 70 49.22 9.76 15.41
N PHE A 71 48.24 9.68 14.50
CA PHE A 71 48.14 8.66 13.44
C PHE A 71 49.17 8.84 12.32
N ASN A 72 49.63 10.07 12.06
CA ASN A 72 50.52 10.38 10.94
C ASN A 72 52.01 10.46 11.36
N ASN A 73 52.31 10.86 12.60
CA ASN A 73 53.70 11.19 13.00
C ASN A 73 54.53 10.04 13.58
N ASN A 74 53.95 8.87 13.88
CA ASN A 74 54.67 7.78 14.56
C ASN A 74 55.04 6.56 13.69
N ASN A 75 54.90 6.62 12.36
CA ASN A 75 55.34 5.55 11.45
C ASN A 75 56.78 5.69 10.93
N ASP A 76 57.54 6.70 11.40
CA ASP A 76 58.94 6.88 11.00
C ASP A 76 59.97 6.24 11.96
N ASN A 77 59.54 5.55 13.02
CA ASN A 77 60.45 4.81 13.91
C ASN A 77 60.12 3.31 13.93
N ASN A 78 61.08 2.52 13.45
CA ASN A 78 61.10 1.06 13.39
C ASN A 78 61.12 0.41 14.79
N ASP A 79 60.04 0.52 15.55
CA ASP A 79 59.83 -0.33 16.73
C ASP A 79 58.46 -1.04 16.64
N ASN A 80 58.53 -2.37 16.54
CA ASN A 80 57.40 -3.30 16.48
C ASN A 80 56.55 -3.24 17.78
N SER A 81 55.65 -2.26 17.86
CA SER A 81 54.53 -2.27 18.79
C SER A 81 53.27 -1.77 18.07
N GLU A 82 52.34 -2.69 17.81
CA GLU A 82 51.02 -2.40 17.23
C GLU A 82 50.24 -1.47 18.18
N ASN A 83 50.32 -0.16 17.96
CA ASN A 83 49.46 0.82 18.61
C ASN A 83 48.12 0.88 17.87
N ASP A 84 47.26 -0.12 18.10
CA ASP A 84 45.94 -0.19 17.48
C ASP A 84 44.97 0.85 18.08
N CYS A 85 44.69 1.90 17.30
CA CYS A 85 43.57 2.80 17.58
C CYS A 85 42.29 2.29 16.89
N TYR A 86 41.26 1.95 17.67
CA TYR A 86 40.00 1.43 17.16
C TYR A 86 38.97 2.56 17.03
N CYS A 87 38.27 2.60 15.88
CA CYS A 87 37.23 3.59 15.63
C CYS A 87 35.91 2.92 15.23
N SER A 88 34.81 3.37 15.82
CA SER A 88 33.46 2.93 15.46
C SER A 88 32.52 4.12 15.27
N ILE A 89 31.51 3.93 14.42
CA ILE A 89 30.46 4.92 14.13
C ILE A 89 29.16 4.41 14.70
N MET A 90 28.46 5.30 15.40
CA MET A 90 27.23 4.98 16.10
C MET A 90 26.24 6.13 15.99
N THR A 91 24.95 5.85 16.18
CA THR A 91 23.93 6.88 16.29
C THR A 91 23.68 7.21 17.76
N ALA A 92 23.66 8.50 18.11
CA ALA A 92 23.39 8.96 19.46
C ALA A 92 21.92 8.73 19.86
N TRP A 93 21.69 8.13 21.02
CA TRP A 93 20.36 7.91 21.58
C TRP A 93 20.28 8.30 23.06
N PRO A 94 19.21 8.96 23.51
CA PRO A 94 19.11 9.43 24.88
C PRO A 94 18.74 8.30 25.85
N SER A 95 19.44 8.23 26.98
CA SER A 95 19.13 7.36 28.12
C SER A 95 18.88 8.20 29.38
N GLN A 96 17.77 7.92 30.08
CA GLN A 96 17.36 8.63 31.29
C GLN A 96 18.10 8.17 32.55
N LYS A 97 18.72 6.98 32.53
CA LYS A 97 19.36 6.36 33.71
C LYS A 97 20.88 6.56 33.77
N LEU A 98 21.45 7.30 32.82
CA LEU A 98 22.90 7.44 32.64
C LEU A 98 23.44 8.73 33.25
N SER A 99 24.63 8.68 33.84
CA SER A 99 25.34 9.88 34.29
C SER A 99 25.95 10.64 33.10
N HIS A 100 26.27 11.93 33.29
CA HIS A 100 26.76 12.82 32.25
C HIS A 100 28.19 12.53 31.77
N THR A 101 28.92 11.65 32.46
CA THR A 101 30.30 11.25 32.14
C THR A 101 30.41 9.85 31.56
N HIS A 102 29.30 9.12 31.44
CA HIS A 102 29.30 7.73 31.01
C HIS A 102 28.63 7.57 29.63
N ILE A 103 28.98 6.49 28.93
CA ILE A 103 28.38 6.06 27.67
C ILE A 103 28.03 4.58 27.77
N GLN A 104 26.80 4.20 27.45
CA GLN A 104 26.39 2.80 27.44
C GLN A 104 26.59 2.21 26.05
N LEU A 105 27.44 1.17 25.99
CA LEU A 105 27.77 0.42 24.78
C LEU A 105 27.37 -1.05 24.95
N ASP A 106 26.81 -1.63 23.89
CA ASP A 106 26.53 -3.07 23.84
C ASP A 106 27.82 -3.91 23.68
N SER A 107 27.72 -5.21 23.93
CA SER A 107 28.88 -6.13 23.83
C SER A 107 29.58 -6.14 22.47
N ILE A 108 28.87 -5.89 21.37
CA ILE A 108 29.41 -5.93 19.99
C ILE A 108 30.06 -4.58 19.66
N GLN A 109 29.49 -3.49 20.14
CA GLN A 109 30.04 -2.14 20.01
C GLN A 109 31.35 -2.03 20.79
N ARG A 110 31.40 -2.63 21.99
CA ARG A 110 32.64 -2.79 22.75
C ARG A 110 33.69 -3.63 22.01
N GLU A 111 33.27 -4.71 21.34
CA GLU A 111 34.15 -5.55 20.50
C GLU A 111 34.68 -4.76 19.29
N ASN A 112 33.83 -3.99 18.60
CA ASN A 112 34.21 -3.13 17.48
C ASN A 112 35.16 -1.99 17.88
N CYS A 113 35.00 -1.42 19.08
CA CYS A 113 35.89 -0.39 19.61
C CYS A 113 37.08 -0.98 20.40
N ASN A 114 37.13 -2.30 20.61
CA ASN A 114 38.06 -2.97 21.50
C ASN A 114 38.18 -2.33 22.91
N VAL A 115 37.05 -2.07 23.57
CA VAL A 115 36.99 -1.37 24.88
C VAL A 115 36.32 -2.23 25.95
N LYS A 116 36.83 -2.22 27.19
CA LYS A 116 36.21 -2.89 28.34
C LYS A 116 35.35 -1.92 29.16
N ILE A 117 34.45 -2.46 29.99
CA ILE A 117 33.66 -1.64 30.93
C ILE A 117 34.63 -0.90 31.86
N GLY A 118 34.43 0.42 32.03
CA GLY A 118 35.27 1.30 32.84
C GLY A 118 36.42 1.98 32.08
N ASP A 119 36.66 1.64 30.82
CA ASP A 119 37.67 2.33 30.00
C ASP A 119 37.13 3.67 29.47
N SER A 120 38.03 4.60 29.19
CA SER A 120 37.69 5.91 28.64
C SER A 120 37.75 5.93 27.13
N VAL A 121 36.73 6.51 26.50
CA VAL A 121 36.62 6.69 25.05
C VAL A 121 36.40 8.14 24.70
N TYR A 122 36.88 8.53 23.53
CA TYR A 122 36.72 9.88 23.01
C TYR A 122 35.62 9.92 21.97
N LEU A 123 34.65 10.81 22.17
CA LEU A 123 33.53 11.05 21.28
C LEU A 123 33.79 12.30 20.43
N TYR A 124 33.66 12.15 19.11
CA TYR A 124 33.70 13.24 18.14
C TYR A 124 32.34 13.40 17.45
N LYS A 125 31.91 14.65 17.27
CA LYS A 125 30.71 15.02 16.52
C LYS A 125 31.04 15.17 15.03
N THR A 126 30.18 14.69 14.14
CA THR A 126 30.30 14.99 12.71
C THR A 126 29.77 16.40 12.39
N PRO A 127 30.51 17.25 11.65
CA PRO A 127 29.93 18.47 11.09
C PRO A 127 28.92 18.10 10.00
N HIS A 128 27.72 18.67 10.05
CA HIS A 128 26.63 18.37 9.12
C HIS A 128 26.73 19.11 7.76
N GLN A 129 27.93 19.56 7.36
CA GLN A 129 28.12 20.36 6.15
C GLN A 129 28.99 19.62 5.12
N ILE A 130 28.42 19.42 3.92
CA ILE A 130 29.18 19.25 2.68
C ILE A 130 29.88 20.59 2.43
N ILE A 131 31.20 20.64 2.54
CA ILE A 131 31.99 21.85 2.23
C ILE A 131 32.91 21.54 1.06
N ASN A 132 32.84 22.43 0.05
CA ASN A 132 33.73 22.53 -1.10
C ASN A 132 35.20 22.36 -0.69
N ILE A 133 35.98 21.66 -1.52
CA ILE A 133 37.43 21.61 -1.39
C ILE A 133 38.04 22.71 -2.25
N GLU A 134 38.47 23.79 -1.60
CA GLU A 134 39.75 24.42 -1.94
C GLU A 134 40.66 24.32 -0.71
N SER A 135 41.85 23.78 -0.94
CA SER A 135 43.06 23.89 -0.12
C SER A 135 42.91 23.78 1.42
N SER A 136 43.14 22.59 1.98
CA SER A 136 43.99 22.38 3.16
C SER A 136 43.90 20.92 3.64
N ASN A 137 45.04 20.36 4.05
CA ASN A 137 45.19 19.01 4.59
C ASN A 137 44.24 18.73 5.77
N LYS A 138 43.10 18.09 5.51
CA LYS A 138 42.24 17.41 6.50
C LYS A 138 41.56 16.19 5.86
N PRO A 139 41.44 15.04 6.56
CA PRO A 139 40.72 13.90 6.03
C PRO A 139 39.22 14.22 5.92
N THR A 140 38.71 14.23 4.69
CA THR A 140 37.29 14.42 4.37
C THR A 140 36.54 13.11 4.60
N THR A 141 35.54 13.14 5.49
CA THR A 141 34.58 12.03 5.61
C THR A 141 33.46 12.25 4.60
N VAL A 142 33.49 11.50 3.50
CA VAL A 142 32.40 11.51 2.52
C VAL A 142 31.39 10.45 2.96
N ASN A 143 30.16 10.88 3.23
CA ASN A 143 29.03 9.97 3.41
C ASN A 143 28.68 9.38 2.05
N LEU A 144 28.93 8.08 1.87
CA LEU A 144 28.64 7.37 0.62
C LEU A 144 27.44 6.45 0.81
N ASP A 145 26.53 6.48 -0.16
CA ASP A 145 25.48 5.47 -0.24
C ASP A 145 26.11 4.13 -0.66
N CYS A 146 25.70 3.04 -0.04
CA CYS A 146 26.23 1.71 -0.33
C CYS A 146 25.37 0.98 -1.36
N ASP A 147 25.97 0.59 -2.48
CA ASP A 147 25.30 -0.21 -3.52
C ASP A 147 25.46 -1.71 -3.24
N GLU A 148 26.60 -2.13 -2.72
CA GLU A 148 26.90 -3.53 -2.41
C GLU A 148 27.69 -3.70 -1.09
N ILE A 149 27.25 -4.64 -0.25
CA ILE A 149 27.91 -5.02 1.00
C ILE A 149 28.34 -6.49 0.91
N GLN A 150 29.60 -6.74 1.23
CA GLN A 150 30.15 -8.08 1.35
C GLN A 150 30.25 -8.46 2.83
N ILE A 151 29.47 -9.47 3.24
CA ILE A 151 29.38 -9.92 4.63
C ILE A 151 29.89 -11.36 4.78
N GLN A 152 30.46 -11.66 5.94
CA GLN A 152 30.93 -12.98 6.33
C GLN A 152 30.28 -13.39 7.64
N CYS A 153 29.74 -14.61 7.68
CA CYS A 153 29.24 -15.21 8.92
C CYS A 153 30.42 -15.66 9.79
N GLU A 154 30.49 -15.16 11.01
CA GLU A 154 31.59 -15.46 11.94
C GLU A 154 31.30 -16.69 12.81
N THR A 155 30.03 -17.01 13.06
CA THR A 155 29.64 -18.21 13.81
C THR A 155 29.68 -19.47 12.91
N PRO A 156 30.61 -20.43 13.13
CA PRO A 156 30.77 -21.59 12.24
C PRO A 156 29.59 -22.56 12.30
N SER A 157 28.90 -22.66 13.45
CA SER A 157 27.68 -23.48 13.61
C SER A 157 26.52 -23.06 12.71
N HIS A 158 26.41 -21.76 12.39
CA HIS A 158 25.31 -21.22 11.59
C HIS A 158 25.70 -20.99 10.12
N GLN A 159 26.94 -21.26 9.71
CA GLN A 159 27.42 -20.96 8.35
C GLN A 159 26.66 -21.75 7.27
N LYS A 160 26.30 -23.01 7.53
CA LYS A 160 25.47 -23.83 6.62
C LYS A 160 24.05 -23.27 6.51
N TYR A 161 23.45 -22.88 7.64
CA TYR A 161 22.10 -22.30 7.71
C TYR A 161 22.02 -20.95 6.97
N VAL A 162 23.00 -20.07 7.16
CA VAL A 162 23.11 -18.78 6.46
C VAL A 162 23.32 -18.97 4.95
N SER A 163 24.13 -19.95 4.55
CA SER A 163 24.33 -20.27 3.13
C SER A 163 23.05 -20.77 2.46
N GLN A 164 22.24 -21.57 3.16
CA GLN A 164 20.92 -22.00 2.69
C GLN A 164 19.96 -20.81 2.56
N LEU A 165 19.87 -19.94 3.57
CA LEU A 165 19.04 -18.73 3.53
C LEU A 165 19.43 -17.78 2.39
N PHE A 166 20.72 -17.71 2.05
CA PHE A 166 21.19 -16.96 0.88
C PHE A 166 20.74 -17.61 -0.43
N SER A 167 20.86 -18.94 -0.57
CA SER A 167 20.42 -19.66 -1.76
C SER A 167 18.91 -19.57 -2.03
N PHE A 168 18.10 -19.50 -0.98
CA PHE A 168 16.65 -19.29 -1.07
C PHE A 168 16.24 -17.80 -1.21
N GLY A 169 17.20 -16.88 -1.30
CA GLY A 169 16.94 -15.44 -1.43
C GLY A 169 16.33 -14.77 -0.19
N MET A 170 16.25 -15.47 0.94
CA MET A 170 15.62 -14.98 2.18
C MET A 170 16.57 -14.15 3.03
N LEU A 171 17.89 -14.32 2.87
CA LEU A 171 18.89 -13.61 3.67
C LEU A 171 18.88 -12.10 3.43
N GLN A 172 18.75 -11.66 2.18
CA GLN A 172 18.77 -10.23 1.81
C GLN A 172 17.68 -9.40 2.52
N PRO A 173 16.38 -9.73 2.43
CA PRO A 173 15.34 -8.98 3.13
C PRO A 173 15.46 -9.08 4.67
N LEU A 174 15.90 -10.21 5.21
CA LEU A 174 16.10 -10.38 6.66
C LEU A 174 17.21 -9.47 7.19
N VAL A 175 18.34 -9.42 6.49
CA VAL A 175 19.48 -8.56 6.83
C VAL A 175 19.12 -7.09 6.66
N LEU A 176 18.53 -6.72 5.51
CA LEU A 176 18.17 -5.33 5.24
C LEU A 176 17.13 -4.82 6.25
N SER A 177 16.09 -5.59 6.58
CA SER A 177 15.07 -5.15 7.55
C SER A 177 15.62 -4.74 8.92
N GLN A 178 16.77 -5.30 9.32
CA GLN A 178 17.40 -4.99 10.60
C GLN A 178 18.50 -3.93 10.49
N ILE A 179 19.07 -3.71 9.31
CA ILE A 179 20.29 -2.91 9.11
C ILE A 179 20.03 -1.60 8.34
N THR A 180 18.92 -1.50 7.62
CA THR A 180 18.59 -0.32 6.81
C THR A 180 18.53 0.96 7.62
N GLY A 181 19.13 2.03 7.09
CA GLY A 181 19.24 3.34 7.74
C GLY A 181 20.44 3.48 8.69
N ARG A 182 21.24 2.43 8.88
CA ARG A 182 22.42 2.43 9.75
C ARG A 182 23.72 2.64 8.96
N PHE A 183 24.77 3.05 9.68
CA PHE A 183 26.09 3.36 9.14
C PHE A 183 27.09 2.27 9.51
N PHE A 184 27.93 1.90 8.55
CA PHE A 184 28.98 0.91 8.76
C PHE A 184 30.31 1.35 8.16
N ILE A 185 31.38 0.86 8.78
CA ILE A 185 32.75 0.94 8.30
C ILE A 185 33.19 -0.49 7.92
N LYS A 186 34.16 -0.59 7.02
CA LYS A 186 34.87 -1.84 6.73
C LYS A 186 35.36 -2.48 8.04
N ASN A 187 35.25 -3.81 8.15
CA ASN A 187 35.57 -4.64 9.32
C ASN A 187 34.62 -4.54 10.53
N ASN A 188 33.57 -3.71 10.50
CA ASN A 188 32.59 -3.70 11.59
C ASN A 188 31.84 -5.05 11.70
N ILE A 189 31.63 -5.48 12.94
CA ILE A 189 30.83 -6.65 13.29
C ILE A 189 29.43 -6.20 13.72
N PHE A 190 28.41 -6.94 13.29
CA PHE A 190 27.03 -6.75 13.74
C PHE A 190 26.33 -8.08 13.99
N THR A 191 25.25 -8.07 14.76
CA THR A 191 24.38 -9.23 14.94
C THR A 191 23.03 -9.04 14.30
N ILE A 192 22.49 -10.14 13.77
CA ILE A 192 21.13 -10.23 13.25
C ILE A 192 20.40 -11.30 14.04
N ASN A 193 19.17 -11.02 14.43
CA ASN A 193 18.28 -12.03 14.98
C ASN A 193 17.57 -12.76 13.84
N ILE A 194 17.89 -14.03 13.62
CA ILE A 194 17.22 -14.89 12.65
C ILE A 194 16.58 -16.02 13.44
N SER A 195 15.24 -16.09 13.42
CA SER A 195 14.45 -17.16 14.08
C SER A 195 14.84 -17.41 15.55
N ASN A 196 14.99 -16.35 16.35
CA ASN A 196 15.45 -16.37 17.75
C ASN A 196 16.92 -16.77 17.99
N ASN A 197 17.72 -16.96 16.94
CA ASN A 197 19.17 -17.13 17.05
C ASN A 197 19.88 -15.82 16.68
N LEU A 198 20.78 -15.35 17.57
CA LEU A 198 21.65 -14.21 17.29
C LEU A 198 22.87 -14.68 16.49
N ILE A 199 22.95 -14.28 15.23
CA ILE A 199 24.04 -14.63 14.31
C ILE A 199 24.97 -13.43 14.16
N LYS A 200 26.28 -13.64 14.33
CA LYS A 200 27.33 -12.61 14.15
C LYS A 200 27.82 -12.58 12.70
N PHE A 201 27.89 -11.37 12.14
CA PHE A 201 28.39 -11.11 10.79
C PHE A 201 29.48 -10.03 10.83
N LYS A 202 30.53 -10.21 10.04
CA LYS A 202 31.61 -9.25 9.81
C LYS A 202 31.51 -8.68 8.41
N ILE A 203 31.68 -7.36 8.27
CA ILE A 203 31.70 -6.68 6.97
C ILE A 203 33.12 -6.75 6.40
N ILE A 204 33.29 -7.41 5.25
CA ILE A 204 34.58 -7.50 4.56
C ILE A 204 34.80 -6.26 3.68
N ASN A 205 33.78 -5.87 2.92
CA ASN A 205 33.89 -4.78 1.95
C ASN A 205 32.55 -4.07 1.73
N LEU A 206 32.65 -2.79 1.37
CA LEU A 206 31.53 -1.89 1.08
C LEU A 206 31.84 -1.19 -0.26
N ILE A 207 30.97 -1.34 -1.25
CA ILE A 207 31.20 -0.87 -2.62
C ILE A 207 30.11 0.15 -3.01
N ASN A 208 30.55 1.22 -3.67
CA ASN A 208 29.69 2.18 -4.36
C ASN A 208 30.13 2.23 -5.84
N ASN A 209 29.20 1.91 -6.74
CA ASN A 209 29.48 1.72 -8.17
C ASN A 209 29.55 3.04 -8.94
N ASN A 210 29.07 4.15 -8.38
CA ASN A 210 29.10 5.46 -9.03
C ASN A 210 30.49 6.10 -9.07
N TYR A 211 31.48 5.53 -8.37
CA TYR A 211 32.86 6.03 -8.38
C TYR A 211 33.76 5.39 -9.46
N ASN A 212 33.28 4.37 -10.19
CA ASN A 212 34.10 3.61 -11.15
C ASN A 212 33.78 3.87 -12.62
N SER A 213 32.92 4.85 -12.95
CA SER A 213 32.56 5.16 -14.33
C SER A 213 32.89 6.60 -14.70
N ASN A 214 34.17 6.90 -14.91
CA ASN A 214 34.60 8.06 -15.72
C ASN A 214 36.05 7.85 -16.20
N SER A 215 36.23 6.95 -17.16
CA SER A 215 37.42 6.92 -18.01
C SER A 215 37.05 6.30 -19.36
N ASN A 216 36.59 7.14 -20.30
CA ASN A 216 36.88 7.07 -21.74
C ASN A 216 35.95 7.99 -22.55
N SER A 217 36.40 9.21 -22.85
CA SER A 217 36.33 9.83 -24.18
C SER A 217 36.85 11.27 -24.12
N ASN A 218 37.99 11.52 -24.77
CA ASN A 218 38.59 12.84 -24.92
C ASN A 218 38.11 13.55 -26.18
N ASN A 219 37.99 14.88 -26.04
CA ASN A 219 38.19 15.97 -27.01
C ASN A 219 37.03 16.47 -27.90
N LYS A 220 36.55 17.69 -27.58
CA LYS A 220 36.81 18.93 -28.37
C LYS A 220 36.45 20.23 -27.61
N LYS A 221 37.49 21.08 -27.47
CA LYS A 221 37.65 22.55 -27.24
C LYS A 221 36.45 23.45 -27.59
N ASN A 222 36.22 24.65 -27.04
CA ASN A 222 36.81 25.53 -26.01
C ASN A 222 35.74 26.62 -25.73
N ASP A 223 35.67 27.18 -24.50
CA ASP A 223 35.94 28.60 -24.23
C ASP A 223 35.68 28.96 -22.74
N ASP A 224 36.71 29.59 -22.17
CA ASP A 224 36.80 30.48 -21.00
C ASP A 224 36.72 29.98 -19.54
N ASN A 225 37.93 29.87 -18.97
CA ASN A 225 38.37 30.14 -17.59
C ASN A 225 37.89 29.24 -16.44
N ASP A 226 38.44 28.03 -16.35
CA ASP A 226 38.55 27.25 -15.12
C ASP A 226 39.98 26.70 -14.92
N LEU A 227 40.48 26.79 -13.69
CA LEU A 227 41.81 26.33 -13.26
C LEU A 227 41.87 24.79 -13.28
N ASN A 228 42.62 24.24 -14.23
CA ASN A 228 42.96 22.81 -14.34
C ASN A 228 43.71 22.28 -13.10
N ILE A 229 43.22 21.19 -12.49
CA ILE A 229 44.01 20.32 -11.61
C ILE A 229 43.82 18.86 -12.07
N ASP A 230 44.89 18.29 -12.62
CA ASP A 230 45.01 16.91 -13.11
C ASP A 230 44.92 15.85 -11.98
N PHE A 231 43.97 14.90 -12.08
CA PHE A 231 43.86 13.74 -11.16
C PHE A 231 44.29 12.39 -11.79
N ASN A 232 45.00 12.40 -12.92
CA ASN A 232 45.43 11.21 -13.68
C ASN A 232 46.69 10.48 -13.14
N LYS A 233 46.95 10.52 -11.82
CA LYS A 233 48.02 9.71 -11.22
C LYS A 233 47.46 8.91 -10.04
N LEU A 234 46.89 7.74 -10.33
CA LEU A 234 46.75 6.59 -9.42
C LEU A 234 46.13 5.40 -10.19
N ASN A 235 46.84 4.94 -11.21
CA ASN A 235 46.67 3.61 -11.80
C ASN A 235 48.00 2.89 -11.60
N LEU A 236 48.02 1.86 -10.75
CA LEU A 236 49.02 0.79 -10.81
C LEU A 236 48.30 -0.52 -10.46
N ASN A 237 47.85 -1.21 -11.51
CA ASN A 237 48.08 -2.66 -11.55
C ASN A 237 49.59 -2.82 -11.46
N ASP A 238 50.10 -3.74 -10.66
CA ASP A 238 51.37 -4.36 -11.01
C ASP A 238 51.43 -5.79 -10.48
N SER A 239 51.47 -6.70 -11.44
CA SER A 239 52.42 -7.80 -11.40
C SER A 239 53.83 -7.27 -11.10
N ASP A 240 54.49 -7.94 -10.16
CA ASP A 240 55.93 -7.98 -9.95
C ASP A 240 56.63 -6.76 -9.35
N ASN A 241 56.80 -6.89 -8.03
CA ASN A 241 58.01 -6.65 -7.25
C ASN A 241 58.66 -5.26 -7.19
N ASN A 242 58.83 -4.86 -5.92
CA ASN A 242 59.73 -3.85 -5.38
C ASN A 242 59.28 -2.39 -5.52
N ASN A 243 58.38 -1.96 -4.63
CA ASN A 243 58.71 -0.99 -3.57
C ASN A 243 57.48 -0.73 -2.68
N ASN A 244 57.58 -1.17 -1.44
CA ASN A 244 56.63 -0.91 -0.38
C ASN A 244 56.60 0.59 -0.02
N ASN A 245 55.38 1.17 -0.04
CA ASN A 245 54.76 1.93 1.06
C ASN A 245 53.97 3.16 0.58
N ASN A 246 52.79 3.30 1.20
CA ASN A 246 51.95 4.50 1.30
C ASN A 246 51.02 4.82 0.12
N LYS A 247 49.76 4.35 0.23
CA LYS A 247 48.52 5.17 0.17
C LYS A 247 47.28 4.26 0.06
N ASP A 248 46.74 3.83 1.20
CA ASP A 248 45.48 3.07 1.22
C ASP A 248 44.70 3.33 2.52
N PHE A 249 44.30 4.59 2.79
CA PHE A 249 43.39 4.87 3.91
C PHE A 249 42.46 6.06 3.63
N ILE A 250 41.44 5.86 2.80
CA ILE A 250 40.23 6.68 2.83
C ILE A 250 39.17 5.86 3.58
N LYS A 251 38.96 6.19 4.87
CA LYS A 251 37.86 5.63 5.68
C LYS A 251 36.53 6.22 5.18
N SER A 252 35.94 5.60 4.16
CA SER A 252 34.61 5.92 3.66
C SER A 252 33.54 5.37 4.60
N ILE A 253 32.59 6.23 5.00
CA ILE A 253 31.41 5.82 5.77
C ILE A 253 30.33 5.42 4.78
N PHE A 254 29.73 4.25 4.98
CA PHE A 254 28.65 3.78 4.12
C PHE A 254 27.32 3.72 4.86
N ARG A 255 26.29 4.28 4.24
CA ARG A 255 24.90 4.14 4.69
C ARG A 255 24.19 3.06 3.89
N ILE A 256 23.47 2.18 4.60
CA ILE A 256 22.77 1.05 3.99
C ILE A 256 21.30 1.42 3.75
N TYR A 257 20.82 1.17 2.54
CA TYR A 257 19.43 1.40 2.14
C TYR A 257 18.77 0.09 1.71
N ASN A 258 17.44 0.13 1.54
CA ASN A 258 16.65 -1.05 1.15
C ASN A 258 17.06 -1.61 -0.23
N LYS A 259 17.73 -0.82 -1.07
CA LYS A 259 18.21 -1.21 -2.41
C LYS A 259 19.63 -1.79 -2.41
N THR A 260 20.34 -1.79 -1.27
CA THR A 260 21.73 -2.27 -1.18
C THR A 260 21.79 -3.79 -1.37
N ASN A 261 22.64 -4.25 -2.28
CA ASN A 261 22.85 -5.68 -2.55
C ASN A 261 23.78 -6.30 -1.53
N ILE A 262 23.48 -7.52 -1.07
CA ILE A 262 24.29 -8.24 -0.08
C ILE A 262 24.92 -9.46 -0.76
N LYS A 263 26.25 -9.60 -0.67
CA LYS A 263 26.98 -10.81 -1.05
C LYS A 263 27.56 -11.49 0.18
N LEU A 264 27.35 -12.80 0.28
CA LEU A 264 27.96 -13.64 1.32
C LEU A 264 29.30 -14.18 0.80
N ILE A 265 30.41 -13.92 1.51
CA ILE A 265 31.71 -14.51 1.20
C ILE A 265 31.93 -15.75 2.06
N ASN A 266 32.13 -16.90 1.41
CA ASN A 266 32.51 -18.15 2.06
C ASN A 266 34.04 -18.30 2.07
N GLN A 267 34.60 -18.68 3.23
CA GLN A 267 36.06 -18.80 3.48
C GLN A 267 36.85 -19.74 2.55
N LYS A 268 36.24 -20.41 1.56
CA LYS A 268 36.91 -21.42 0.71
C LYS A 268 37.34 -20.97 -0.68
N ASN A 269 37.09 -19.73 -1.09
CA ASN A 269 37.46 -19.25 -2.44
C ASN A 269 38.57 -18.19 -2.43
N THR A 270 39.72 -18.50 -1.82
CA THR A 270 40.94 -17.69 -1.94
C THR A 270 42.14 -18.44 -2.50
N ILE A 271 41.97 -19.69 -2.97
CA ILE A 271 43.07 -20.45 -3.60
C ILE A 271 42.51 -21.20 -4.80
N ASN A 272 42.56 -20.56 -5.97
CA ASN A 272 42.72 -21.15 -7.32
C ASN A 272 42.27 -20.16 -8.39
N ASN A 273 43.01 -19.06 -8.52
CA ASN A 273 43.15 -18.37 -9.80
C ASN A 273 44.59 -18.57 -10.24
N ASN A 274 44.78 -19.51 -11.17
CA ASN A 274 45.81 -19.47 -12.21
C ASN A 274 45.84 -20.83 -12.92
N THR A 275 45.09 -20.95 -14.03
CA THR A 275 45.58 -21.43 -15.33
C THR A 275 44.41 -21.64 -16.30
N ASN A 276 44.66 -21.21 -17.54
CA ASN A 276 43.98 -21.53 -18.79
C ASN A 276 42.81 -20.64 -19.26
N ASN A 277 43.23 -19.71 -20.12
CA ASN A 277 42.49 -19.05 -21.18
C ASN A 277 41.74 -20.02 -22.11
N ASN A 278 40.67 -19.45 -22.69
CA ASN A 278 40.03 -19.72 -23.97
C ASN A 278 38.91 -20.78 -24.07
N ASN A 279 37.81 -20.29 -24.67
CA ASN A 279 36.64 -20.97 -25.23
C ASN A 279 35.52 -21.41 -24.27
N VAL A 280 34.61 -20.49 -23.95
CA VAL A 280 33.16 -20.77 -24.05
C VAL A 280 32.43 -19.52 -24.53
N ASN A 281 32.06 -19.54 -25.81
CA ASN A 281 31.08 -18.65 -26.42
C ASN A 281 29.74 -18.71 -25.67
N ASN A 282 29.13 -17.53 -25.50
CA ASN A 282 27.70 -17.26 -25.61
C ASN A 282 26.75 -18.46 -25.40
N ASN A 283 26.25 -18.66 -24.19
CA ASN A 283 24.97 -19.38 -23.98
C ASN A 283 24.25 -19.08 -22.65
N ASN A 284 24.65 -18.08 -21.86
CA ASN A 284 24.05 -17.82 -20.53
C ASN A 284 22.95 -16.74 -20.50
N ASN A 285 22.60 -16.13 -21.64
CA ASN A 285 21.48 -15.17 -21.71
C ASN A 285 20.11 -15.81 -22.02
N ASN A 286 20.03 -17.13 -22.25
CA ASN A 286 18.79 -17.81 -22.64
C ASN A 286 18.07 -18.58 -21.53
N ILE A 287 18.52 -18.49 -20.26
CA ILE A 287 17.91 -19.27 -19.15
C ILE A 287 16.85 -18.46 -18.36
N LYS A 288 16.63 -17.16 -18.66
CA LYS A 288 15.57 -16.34 -18.01
C LYS A 288 14.28 -16.16 -18.81
N ASN A 289 14.18 -16.70 -20.03
CA ASN A 289 13.07 -16.45 -20.96
C ASN A 289 12.16 -17.67 -21.26
N LYS A 290 11.97 -18.56 -20.29
CA LYS A 290 10.87 -19.54 -20.36
C LYS A 290 9.86 -19.23 -19.26
N ASP A 291 8.59 -19.11 -19.66
CA ASP A 291 7.38 -19.17 -18.82
C ASP A 291 6.67 -17.86 -18.42
N LEU A 292 6.43 -16.95 -19.38
CA LEU A 292 5.45 -15.85 -19.21
C LEU A 292 4.48 -15.84 -20.41
N ASN A 293 3.50 -16.75 -20.38
CA ASN A 293 2.44 -16.88 -21.39
C ASN A 293 1.11 -16.26 -20.91
N TYR A 294 0.19 -15.99 -21.86
CA TYR A 294 -1.19 -15.56 -21.57
C TYR A 294 -1.94 -16.49 -20.61
N GLU A 295 -1.51 -17.74 -20.48
CA GLU A 295 -2.04 -18.74 -19.54
C GLU A 295 -1.90 -18.33 -18.06
N LEU A 296 -1.03 -17.36 -17.76
CA LEU A 296 -0.87 -16.81 -16.40
C LEU A 296 -1.83 -15.66 -16.09
N ILE A 297 -2.62 -15.20 -17.07
CA ILE A 297 -3.64 -14.16 -16.87
C ILE A 297 -5.02 -14.83 -16.83
N GLY A 298 -5.75 -14.61 -15.73
CA GLY A 298 -7.15 -15.03 -15.60
C GLY A 298 -8.08 -13.81 -15.64
N GLY A 299 -9.21 -13.94 -16.33
CA GLY A 299 -10.32 -13.00 -16.25
C GLY A 299 -10.19 -11.69 -17.04
N LEU A 300 -9.12 -11.50 -17.83
CA LEU A 300 -8.84 -10.26 -18.58
C LEU A 300 -8.73 -10.48 -20.10
N ASP A 301 -9.40 -11.52 -20.63
CA ASP A 301 -9.26 -11.94 -22.03
C ASP A 301 -9.61 -10.82 -23.04
N ASN A 302 -10.66 -10.05 -22.74
CA ASN A 302 -11.11 -8.94 -23.58
C ASN A 302 -10.09 -7.80 -23.62
N GLN A 303 -9.57 -7.39 -22.45
CA GLN A 303 -8.57 -6.34 -22.33
C GLN A 303 -7.26 -6.76 -23.00
N VAL A 304 -6.85 -8.03 -22.81
CA VAL A 304 -5.68 -8.61 -23.48
C VAL A 304 -5.84 -8.56 -25.00
N LYS A 305 -7.02 -8.92 -25.52
CA LYS A 305 -7.29 -8.87 -26.96
C LYS A 305 -7.17 -7.44 -27.51
N GLN A 306 -7.75 -6.46 -26.84
CA GLN A 306 -7.66 -5.04 -27.24
C GLN A 306 -6.22 -4.55 -27.27
N ILE A 307 -5.44 -4.83 -26.21
CA ILE A 307 -4.04 -4.41 -26.13
C ILE A 307 -3.20 -5.08 -27.21
N ARG A 308 -3.45 -6.38 -27.46
CA ARG A 308 -2.78 -7.12 -28.53
C ARG A 308 -3.07 -6.51 -29.91
N GLU A 309 -4.34 -6.22 -30.20
CA GLU A 309 -4.74 -5.61 -31.47
C GLU A 309 -4.04 -4.26 -31.69
N ILE A 310 -4.00 -3.40 -30.66
CA ILE A 310 -3.32 -2.09 -30.73
C ILE A 310 -1.82 -2.26 -31.01
N ILE A 311 -1.15 -3.17 -30.30
CA ILE A 311 0.29 -3.36 -30.45
C ILE A 311 0.63 -4.01 -31.80
N GLU A 312 -0.16 -4.97 -32.25
CA GLU A 312 0.02 -5.59 -33.57
C GLU A 312 -0.21 -4.58 -34.71
N LEU A 313 -1.20 -3.70 -34.55
CA LEU A 313 -1.46 -2.62 -35.50
C LEU A 313 -0.26 -1.67 -35.62
N SER A 314 0.34 -1.29 -34.49
CA SER A 314 1.48 -0.38 -34.47
C SER A 314 2.79 -1.04 -34.93
N PHE A 315 3.08 -2.29 -34.55
CA PHE A 315 4.34 -2.95 -34.91
C PHE A 315 4.37 -3.53 -36.32
N TYR A 316 3.30 -4.21 -36.74
CA TYR A 316 3.29 -4.99 -37.99
C TYR A 316 2.51 -4.31 -39.12
N LYS A 317 1.49 -3.51 -38.80
CA LYS A 317 0.59 -2.90 -39.81
C LYS A 317 0.74 -1.39 -39.94
N SER A 318 1.82 -0.80 -39.42
CA SER A 318 2.10 0.64 -39.53
C SER A 318 2.20 1.13 -40.99
N LYS A 319 2.79 0.33 -41.89
CA LYS A 319 2.84 0.65 -43.33
C LYS A 319 1.46 0.73 -43.97
N LEU A 320 0.55 -0.17 -43.56
CA LEU A 320 -0.83 -0.19 -44.03
C LEU A 320 -1.59 1.04 -43.49
N LEU A 321 -1.46 1.37 -42.21
CA LEU A 321 -2.08 2.56 -41.61
C LEU A 321 -1.63 3.86 -42.27
N ASN A 322 -0.33 3.99 -42.53
CA ASN A 322 0.24 5.15 -43.21
C ASN A 322 -0.30 5.31 -44.65
N SER A 323 -0.57 4.21 -45.35
CA SER A 323 -1.18 4.26 -46.69
C SER A 323 -2.61 4.83 -46.69
N PHE A 324 -3.33 4.69 -45.56
CA PHE A 324 -4.64 5.31 -45.35
C PHE A 324 -4.56 6.71 -44.72
N GLY A 325 -3.36 7.25 -44.49
CA GLY A 325 -3.17 8.53 -43.80
C GLY A 325 -3.51 8.49 -42.30
N ILE A 326 -3.62 7.29 -41.72
CA ILE A 326 -3.97 7.09 -40.31
C ILE A 326 -2.66 6.96 -39.52
N LYS A 327 -2.47 7.79 -38.49
CA LYS A 327 -1.32 7.66 -37.59
C LYS A 327 -1.49 6.41 -36.72
N PRO A 328 -0.45 5.59 -36.53
CA PRO A 328 -0.52 4.43 -35.65
C PRO A 328 -0.71 4.87 -34.19
N PRO A 329 -1.42 4.09 -33.38
CA PRO A 329 -1.61 4.40 -31.96
C PRO A 329 -0.30 4.28 -31.19
N LYS A 330 -0.06 5.23 -30.27
CA LYS A 330 1.23 5.39 -29.59
C LYS A 330 1.16 5.20 -28.08
N GLY A 331 0.00 5.43 -27.47
CA GLY A 331 -0.15 5.39 -26.02
C GLY A 331 -1.38 4.62 -25.58
N ILE A 332 -1.16 3.66 -24.68
CA ILE A 332 -2.25 2.94 -23.99
C ILE A 332 -2.24 3.37 -22.53
N LEU A 333 -3.37 3.85 -22.00
CA LEU A 333 -3.55 4.16 -20.59
C LEU A 333 -4.38 3.04 -19.93
N LEU A 334 -3.75 2.26 -19.05
CA LEU A 334 -4.39 1.25 -18.23
C LEU A 334 -4.82 1.87 -16.90
N TYR A 335 -6.11 1.83 -16.57
CA TYR A 335 -6.61 2.37 -15.31
C TYR A 335 -7.51 1.41 -14.54
N GLY A 336 -7.79 1.71 -13.27
CA GLY A 336 -8.69 0.95 -12.41
C GLY A 336 -8.09 0.63 -11.03
N PRO A 337 -8.74 -0.20 -10.21
CA PRO A 337 -8.32 -0.44 -8.82
C PRO A 337 -6.91 -1.04 -8.70
N PRO A 338 -6.19 -0.77 -7.59
CA PRO A 338 -4.89 -1.37 -7.32
C PRO A 338 -5.01 -2.88 -7.11
N GLY A 339 -3.95 -3.63 -7.43
CA GLY A 339 -3.92 -5.08 -7.26
C GLY A 339 -4.64 -5.89 -8.35
N THR A 340 -5.17 -5.23 -9.39
CA THR A 340 -5.80 -5.87 -10.57
C THR A 340 -4.81 -6.53 -11.53
N GLY A 341 -3.50 -6.31 -11.34
CA GLY A 341 -2.46 -6.91 -12.17
C GLY A 341 -2.09 -6.09 -13.41
N LYS A 342 -2.28 -4.76 -13.41
CA LYS A 342 -1.92 -3.88 -14.53
C LYS A 342 -0.45 -4.04 -14.97
N THR A 343 0.46 -4.02 -14.00
CA THR A 343 1.90 -4.24 -14.21
C THR A 343 2.20 -5.65 -14.75
N LEU A 344 1.47 -6.66 -14.29
CA LEU A 344 1.62 -8.04 -14.76
C LEU A 344 1.14 -8.19 -16.21
N LEU A 345 0.04 -7.54 -16.56
CA LEU A 345 -0.50 -7.54 -17.92
C LEU A 345 0.51 -6.93 -18.91
N ALA A 346 1.08 -5.76 -18.59
CA ALA A 346 2.04 -5.11 -19.48
C ALA A 346 3.30 -5.95 -19.72
N ARG A 347 3.81 -6.63 -18.68
CA ARG A 347 4.97 -7.53 -18.78
C ARG A 347 4.72 -8.76 -19.65
N ILE A 348 3.52 -9.34 -19.59
CA ILE A 348 3.16 -10.51 -20.40
C ILE A 348 3.02 -10.11 -21.87
N VAL A 349 2.35 -8.99 -22.11
CA VAL A 349 2.17 -8.44 -23.46
C VAL A 349 3.52 -8.13 -24.12
N SER A 350 4.50 -7.57 -23.40
CA SER A 350 5.82 -7.32 -23.97
C SER A 350 6.58 -8.59 -24.33
N ASN A 351 6.49 -9.62 -23.48
CA ASN A 351 7.18 -10.88 -23.72
C ASN A 351 6.64 -11.61 -24.96
N GLN A 352 5.33 -11.56 -25.19
CA GLN A 352 4.72 -12.26 -26.33
C GLN A 352 4.81 -11.51 -27.64
N THR A 353 4.88 -10.18 -27.60
CA THR A 353 5.14 -9.36 -28.78
C THR A 353 6.63 -9.33 -29.16
N ASN A 354 7.49 -10.03 -28.42
CA ASN A 354 8.95 -10.03 -28.56
C ASN A 354 9.55 -8.61 -28.60
N ALA A 355 8.90 -7.66 -27.93
CA ALA A 355 9.33 -6.27 -27.88
C ALA A 355 10.23 -6.03 -26.66
N THR A 356 11.22 -5.14 -26.80
CA THR A 356 12.07 -4.77 -25.67
C THR A 356 11.28 -3.94 -24.67
N LEU A 357 11.20 -4.39 -23.41
CA LEU A 357 10.45 -3.71 -22.34
C LEU A 357 11.36 -2.75 -21.56
N PHE A 358 10.99 -1.47 -21.53
CA PHE A 358 11.60 -0.46 -20.66
C PHE A 358 10.61 -0.11 -19.55
N THR A 359 10.93 -0.45 -18.31
CA THR A 359 10.06 -0.16 -17.16
C THR A 359 10.50 1.11 -16.45
N ILE A 360 9.56 2.02 -16.29
CA ILE A 360 9.66 3.27 -15.54
C ILE A 360 8.67 3.20 -14.39
N ASN A 361 9.11 3.50 -13.18
CA ASN A 361 8.23 3.70 -12.05
C ASN A 361 8.16 5.20 -11.73
N GLY A 362 6.95 5.74 -11.64
CA GLY A 362 6.76 7.18 -11.49
C GLY A 362 7.40 7.77 -10.24
N ALA A 363 7.40 7.03 -9.14
CA ALA A 363 8.04 7.45 -7.90
C ALA A 363 9.58 7.41 -7.95
N ASP A 364 10.16 6.48 -8.72
CA ASP A 364 11.62 6.28 -8.77
C ASP A 364 12.35 7.34 -9.62
N ILE A 365 11.64 8.01 -10.55
CA ILE A 365 12.24 9.01 -11.46
C ILE A 365 12.32 10.40 -10.83
N LEU A 366 11.58 10.68 -9.76
CA LEU A 366 11.52 12.02 -9.14
C LEU A 366 12.75 12.28 -8.25
N ASP A 367 13.83 12.76 -8.87
CA ASP A 367 15.01 13.24 -8.17
C ASP A 367 14.85 14.67 -7.64
N LYS A 368 15.57 14.97 -6.54
CA LYS A 368 15.61 16.31 -5.92
C LYS A 368 16.38 17.33 -6.77
N PHE A 369 17.23 16.86 -7.69
CA PHE A 369 18.07 17.72 -8.52
C PHE A 369 17.33 18.15 -9.79
N TYR A 370 17.26 19.47 -10.01
CA TYR A 370 16.58 20.06 -11.16
C TYR A 370 17.09 19.50 -12.50
N GLY A 371 16.16 19.06 -13.35
CA GLY A 371 16.43 18.65 -14.73
C GLY A 371 17.07 17.27 -14.93
N MET A 372 17.44 16.54 -13.87
CA MET A 372 17.91 15.16 -14.00
C MET A 372 16.79 14.22 -14.45
N THR A 373 15.59 14.39 -13.89
CA THR A 373 14.39 13.60 -14.21
C THR A 373 14.04 13.65 -15.70
N GLU A 374 14.09 14.85 -16.30
CA GLU A 374 13.85 15.08 -17.72
C GLU A 374 14.92 14.44 -18.61
N LYS A 375 16.20 14.57 -18.24
CA LYS A 375 17.32 13.94 -18.97
C LYS A 375 17.20 12.42 -18.94
N THR A 376 16.84 11.85 -17.80
CA THR A 376 16.64 10.41 -17.64
C THR A 376 15.50 9.91 -18.52
N LEU A 377 14.35 10.59 -18.51
CA LEU A 377 13.23 10.27 -19.40
C LEU A 377 13.65 10.35 -20.88
N LEU A 378 14.33 11.43 -21.26
CA LEU A 378 14.78 11.63 -22.64
C LEU A 378 15.78 10.55 -23.10
N ASN A 379 16.68 10.11 -22.21
CA ASN A 379 17.61 9.01 -22.49
C ASN A 379 16.88 7.68 -22.68
N ILE A 380 15.91 7.35 -21.81
CA ILE A 380 15.13 6.11 -21.94
C ILE A 380 14.36 6.07 -23.26
N PHE A 381 13.72 7.18 -23.65
CA PHE A 381 12.99 7.26 -24.92
C PHE A 381 13.93 7.13 -26.15
N LYS A 382 15.14 7.68 -26.08
CA LYS A 382 16.17 7.49 -27.12
C LYS A 382 16.65 6.05 -27.21
N GLU A 383 16.90 5.40 -26.07
CA GLU A 383 17.30 3.99 -26.06
C GLU A 383 16.20 3.06 -26.57
N ALA A 384 14.94 3.32 -26.19
CA ALA A 384 13.78 2.59 -26.68
C ALA A 384 13.65 2.70 -28.20
N SER A 385 13.80 3.91 -28.75
CA SER A 385 13.77 4.14 -30.19
C SER A 385 14.89 3.39 -30.94
N ARG A 386 16.07 3.24 -30.33
CA ARG A 386 17.19 2.46 -30.92
C ARG A 386 16.96 0.95 -30.87
N LYS A 387 16.28 0.44 -29.84
CA LYS A 387 15.99 -0.99 -29.65
C LYS A 387 14.58 -1.38 -30.15
N ALA A 388 14.00 -0.60 -31.05
CA ALA A 388 12.67 -0.84 -31.59
C ALA A 388 12.60 -2.19 -32.35
N PRO A 389 11.50 -2.97 -32.25
CA PRO A 389 10.25 -2.68 -31.55
C PRO A 389 10.39 -2.72 -30.02
N SER A 390 9.87 -1.70 -29.35
CA SER A 390 10.03 -1.52 -27.90
C SER A 390 8.76 -1.00 -27.25
N ILE A 391 8.53 -1.39 -26.00
CA ILE A 391 7.43 -0.92 -25.17
C ILE A 391 8.00 -0.17 -23.98
N ILE A 392 7.60 1.08 -23.80
CA ILE A 392 7.89 1.89 -22.62
C ILE A 392 6.72 1.74 -21.67
N PHE A 393 6.94 1.06 -20.55
CA PHE A 393 5.95 0.87 -19.51
C PHE A 393 6.18 1.86 -18.37
N ILE A 394 5.21 2.72 -18.10
CA ILE A 394 5.23 3.72 -17.03
C ILE A 394 4.20 3.32 -15.97
N ASP A 395 4.68 2.85 -14.81
CA ASP A 395 3.83 2.58 -13.65
C ASP A 395 3.62 3.84 -12.81
N GLU A 396 2.48 3.91 -12.11
CA GLU A 396 2.09 5.05 -11.27
C GLU A 396 2.23 6.41 -11.98
N LEU A 397 1.65 6.51 -13.19
CA LEU A 397 1.71 7.71 -14.03
C LEU A 397 1.14 8.95 -13.33
N ASP A 398 0.20 8.76 -12.39
CA ASP A 398 -0.36 9.82 -11.55
C ASP A 398 0.66 10.46 -10.59
N ALA A 399 1.74 9.77 -10.22
CA ALA A 399 2.83 10.34 -9.44
C ALA A 399 3.73 11.26 -10.29
N LEU A 400 3.93 10.94 -11.58
CA LEU A 400 4.73 11.75 -12.50
C LEU A 400 3.97 12.93 -13.07
N CYS A 401 2.66 12.76 -13.29
CA CYS A 401 1.88 13.68 -14.11
C CYS A 401 0.57 14.11 -13.44
N PRO A 402 0.63 14.79 -12.29
CA PRO A 402 -0.57 15.32 -11.65
C PRO A 402 -1.21 16.44 -12.49
N LYS A 403 -2.49 16.72 -12.23
CA LYS A 403 -3.20 17.86 -12.80
C LYS A 403 -2.49 19.18 -12.47
N ARG A 404 -2.44 20.08 -13.45
CA ARG A 404 -1.94 21.46 -13.31
C ARG A 404 -2.89 22.33 -12.50
N GLU A 405 -3.04 22.03 -11.22
CA GLU A 405 -3.70 22.94 -10.26
C GLU A 405 -2.65 23.89 -9.66
N GLU A 406 -3.10 25.00 -9.08
CA GLU A 406 -2.23 26.10 -8.59
C GLU A 406 -1.17 25.63 -7.57
N ASN A 407 -1.39 24.51 -6.87
CA ASN A 407 -0.52 23.97 -5.82
C ASN A 407 0.52 22.92 -6.27
N SER A 408 0.62 22.61 -7.57
CA SER A 408 1.62 21.63 -8.08
C SER A 408 3.01 22.23 -8.22
N SER A 409 4.06 21.44 -7.93
CA SER A 409 5.44 21.91 -7.99
C SER A 409 5.84 22.25 -9.43
N GLU A 410 6.67 23.28 -9.62
CA GLU A 410 7.14 23.65 -10.96
C GLU A 410 7.91 22.52 -11.64
N VAL A 411 8.59 21.68 -10.85
CA VAL A 411 9.32 20.50 -11.33
C VAL A 411 8.35 19.50 -11.96
N GLU A 412 7.24 19.19 -11.30
CA GLU A 412 6.20 18.30 -11.86
C GLU A 412 5.61 18.85 -13.17
N LYS A 413 5.31 20.16 -13.23
CA LYS A 413 4.78 20.78 -14.46
C LYS A 413 5.75 20.65 -15.63
N ARG A 414 7.06 20.76 -15.40
CA ARG A 414 8.08 20.57 -16.44
C ARG A 414 8.25 19.12 -16.84
N VAL A 415 8.21 18.17 -15.89
CA VAL A 415 8.23 16.74 -16.19
C VAL A 415 7.05 16.35 -17.08
N VAL A 416 5.84 16.83 -16.78
CA VAL A 416 4.66 16.67 -17.63
C VAL A 416 4.93 17.25 -19.02
N GLY A 417 5.42 18.49 -19.11
CA GLY A 417 5.75 19.14 -20.38
C GLY A 417 6.77 18.35 -21.21
N SER A 418 7.80 17.79 -20.57
CA SER A 418 8.83 16.96 -21.19
C SER A 418 8.24 15.65 -21.71
N LEU A 419 7.43 14.93 -20.92
CA LEU A 419 6.77 13.71 -21.36
C LEU A 419 5.82 13.97 -22.55
N LEU A 420 5.06 15.06 -22.50
CA LEU A 420 4.22 15.49 -23.62
C LEU A 420 5.03 15.73 -24.89
N THR A 421 6.17 16.43 -24.76
CA THR A 421 7.06 16.72 -25.88
C THR A 421 7.73 15.46 -26.41
N LEU A 422 8.04 14.48 -25.57
CA LEU A 422 8.58 13.18 -25.99
C LEU A 422 7.54 12.34 -26.73
N MET A 423 6.30 12.28 -26.24
CA MET A 423 5.20 11.58 -26.92
C MET A 423 4.84 12.24 -28.26
N ASP A 424 4.81 13.57 -28.30
CA ASP A 424 4.59 14.34 -29.52
C ASP A 424 5.81 14.29 -30.45
N GLY A 425 7.03 14.20 -29.92
CA GLY A 425 8.27 14.07 -30.67
C GLY A 425 8.43 12.69 -31.31
N ILE A 426 7.85 11.66 -30.71
CA ILE A 426 7.60 10.39 -31.41
C ILE A 426 6.59 10.60 -32.55
N ALA A 427 5.74 11.64 -32.51
CA ALA A 427 4.68 11.96 -33.48
C ALA A 427 4.96 13.04 -34.52
N ILE A 428 5.99 13.87 -34.35
CA ILE A 428 6.34 14.96 -35.27
C ILE A 428 7.57 14.54 -36.09
N GLY A 429 7.30 14.07 -37.31
CA GLY A 429 8.28 14.07 -38.40
C GLY A 429 8.54 15.51 -38.84
N GLY A 430 9.40 16.21 -38.11
CA GLY A 430 9.76 17.59 -38.40
C GLY A 430 11.16 17.89 -37.86
N GLY A 431 12.18 17.55 -38.64
CA GLY A 431 13.58 17.81 -38.31
C GLY A 431 14.53 16.90 -39.08
N ASN A 432 14.82 17.30 -40.32
CA ASN A 432 15.80 16.80 -41.28
C ASN A 432 15.51 15.43 -41.94
N GLU A 433 15.27 15.52 -43.24
CA GLU A 433 14.85 14.47 -44.19
C GLU A 433 15.97 13.49 -44.59
N GLU A 434 17.02 13.31 -43.78
CA GLU A 434 18.23 12.64 -44.29
C GLU A 434 18.33 11.13 -44.03
N ASN A 435 17.45 10.51 -43.22
CA ASN A 435 17.51 9.05 -42.98
C ASN A 435 16.12 8.38 -42.94
N GLU A 436 15.74 7.68 -44.01
CA GLU A 436 14.48 6.91 -44.10
C GLU A 436 14.43 5.73 -43.10
N GLU A 437 15.57 5.12 -42.76
CA GLU A 437 15.65 4.00 -41.81
C GLU A 437 15.35 4.41 -40.35
N GLU A 438 15.65 5.65 -39.96
CA GLU A 438 15.35 6.13 -38.60
C GLU A 438 13.86 6.40 -38.38
N ASN A 439 13.12 6.74 -39.44
CA ASN A 439 11.68 7.00 -39.35
C ASN A 439 10.85 5.71 -39.28
N GLU A 440 11.33 4.58 -39.84
CA GLU A 440 10.67 3.28 -39.67
C GLU A 440 10.74 2.75 -38.24
N ASN A 441 11.85 3.02 -37.52
CA ASN A 441 12.05 2.55 -36.14
C ASN A 441 11.29 3.40 -35.10
N LYS A 442 11.14 4.71 -35.33
CA LYS A 442 10.37 5.63 -34.46
C LYS A 442 8.88 5.26 -34.36
N ASN A 443 8.31 4.65 -35.41
CA ASN A 443 6.91 4.22 -35.44
C ASN A 443 6.65 2.87 -34.74
N LYS A 444 7.68 2.22 -34.18
CA LYS A 444 7.58 0.93 -33.49
C LYS A 444 7.83 1.06 -31.97
N VAL A 445 7.57 2.23 -31.40
CA VAL A 445 7.63 2.47 -29.95
C VAL A 445 6.22 2.76 -29.44
N ILE A 446 5.80 2.02 -28.41
CA ILE A 446 4.50 2.20 -27.75
C ILE A 446 4.73 2.52 -26.28
N VAL A 447 3.97 3.48 -25.75
CA VAL A 447 3.97 3.84 -24.34
C VAL A 447 2.74 3.24 -23.66
N ILE A 448 2.92 2.47 -22.60
CA ILE A 448 1.85 1.94 -21.77
C ILE A 448 1.95 2.61 -20.40
N GLY A 449 0.96 3.45 -20.05
CA GLY A 449 0.86 4.10 -18.75
C GLY A 449 -0.13 3.37 -17.84
N CYS A 450 0.20 3.19 -16.57
CA CYS A 450 -0.71 2.66 -15.55
C CYS A 450 -1.08 3.73 -14.54
N THR A 451 -2.36 3.77 -14.14
CA THR A 451 -2.80 4.62 -13.03
C THR A 451 -3.95 4.01 -12.25
N ASN A 452 -4.03 4.31 -10.96
CA ASN A 452 -5.21 3.99 -10.17
C ASN A 452 -6.28 5.09 -10.26
N ARG A 453 -5.86 6.31 -10.62
CA ARG A 453 -6.69 7.53 -10.58
C ARG A 453 -6.60 8.23 -11.94
N PRO A 454 -7.42 7.85 -12.94
CA PRO A 454 -7.39 8.50 -14.25
C PRO A 454 -7.74 9.99 -14.19
N ASP A 455 -8.45 10.42 -13.14
CA ASP A 455 -8.83 11.82 -12.93
C ASP A 455 -7.72 12.67 -12.30
N SER A 456 -6.64 12.09 -11.76
CA SER A 456 -5.52 12.89 -11.24
C SER A 456 -4.47 13.21 -12.31
N ILE A 457 -4.55 12.56 -13.48
CA ILE A 457 -3.62 12.79 -14.59
C ILE A 457 -3.98 14.08 -15.34
N ASP A 458 -2.96 14.78 -15.84
CA ASP A 458 -3.11 15.90 -16.76
C ASP A 458 -3.95 15.53 -18.01
N SER A 459 -5.03 16.29 -18.25
CA SER A 459 -5.93 16.10 -19.38
C SER A 459 -5.25 16.15 -20.75
N ALA A 460 -4.09 16.82 -20.87
CA ALA A 460 -3.33 16.93 -22.10
C ALA A 460 -2.73 15.57 -22.50
N LEU A 461 -2.36 14.72 -21.54
CA LEU A 461 -1.84 13.38 -21.82
C LEU A 461 -2.90 12.44 -22.43
N ARG A 462 -4.17 12.67 -22.09
CA ARG A 462 -5.34 11.89 -22.53
C ARG A 462 -5.90 12.32 -23.90
N ARG A 463 -5.26 13.27 -24.58
CA ARG A 463 -5.72 13.74 -25.90
C ARG A 463 -5.27 12.78 -27.01
N PRO A 464 -6.06 12.65 -28.10
CA PRO A 464 -5.69 11.82 -29.25
C PRO A 464 -4.30 12.18 -29.79
N GLY A 465 -3.50 11.15 -30.10
CA GLY A 465 -2.09 11.28 -30.52
C GLY A 465 -1.07 11.04 -29.39
N ARG A 466 -1.53 10.96 -28.13
CA ARG A 466 -0.72 10.59 -26.95
C ARG A 466 -1.27 9.29 -26.34
N PHE A 467 -1.91 9.33 -25.18
CA PHE A 467 -2.73 8.22 -24.69
C PHE A 467 -4.12 8.30 -25.34
N ASP A 468 -4.19 7.82 -26.57
CA ASP A 468 -5.41 7.80 -27.39
C ASP A 468 -6.33 6.62 -27.05
N ASN A 469 -5.79 5.58 -26.41
CA ASN A 469 -6.54 4.40 -25.98
C ASN A 469 -6.54 4.27 -24.46
N GLU A 470 -7.71 4.38 -23.84
CA GLU A 470 -7.89 4.17 -22.40
C GLU A 470 -8.59 2.84 -22.16
N ILE A 471 -7.98 1.97 -21.36
CA ILE A 471 -8.50 0.63 -21.06
C ILE A 471 -8.73 0.51 -19.57
N GLU A 472 -10.00 0.32 -19.19
CA GLU A 472 -10.38 0.06 -17.81
C GLU A 472 -10.13 -1.41 -17.45
N ILE A 473 -9.33 -1.62 -16.40
CA ILE A 473 -9.15 -2.92 -15.75
C ILE A 473 -10.04 -2.92 -14.51
N SER A 474 -11.24 -3.44 -14.67
CA SER A 474 -12.26 -3.55 -13.63
C SER A 474 -11.95 -4.68 -12.63
N ILE A 475 -12.71 -4.73 -11.54
CA ILE A 475 -12.67 -5.83 -10.57
C ILE A 475 -13.16 -7.11 -11.28
N PRO A 476 -12.49 -8.26 -11.09
CA PRO A 476 -12.86 -9.49 -11.79
C PRO A 476 -14.26 -9.99 -11.36
N ASN A 477 -15.05 -10.40 -12.36
CA ASN A 477 -16.33 -11.10 -12.17
C ASN A 477 -16.10 -12.49 -11.54
N GLN A 478 -17.17 -13.19 -11.12
CA GLN A 478 -17.05 -14.52 -10.50
C GLN A 478 -16.25 -15.51 -11.36
N GLN A 479 -16.52 -15.57 -12.67
CA GLN A 479 -15.76 -16.42 -13.61
C GLN A 479 -14.29 -15.99 -13.72
N GLY A 480 -14.01 -14.69 -13.76
CA GLY A 480 -12.65 -14.18 -13.76
C GLY A 480 -11.89 -14.53 -12.47
N ARG A 481 -12.56 -14.42 -11.31
CA ARG A 481 -12.00 -14.85 -10.02
C ARG A 481 -11.72 -16.34 -9.97
N GLU A 482 -12.61 -17.15 -10.54
CA GLU A 482 -12.40 -18.60 -10.67
C GLU A 482 -11.15 -18.90 -11.50
N GLN A 483 -10.98 -18.26 -12.65
CA GLN A 483 -9.80 -18.41 -13.50
C GLN A 483 -8.51 -17.98 -12.78
N ILE A 484 -8.53 -16.82 -12.11
CA ILE A 484 -7.39 -16.33 -11.31
C ILE A 484 -7.05 -17.31 -10.20
N LEU A 485 -8.06 -17.83 -9.49
CA LEU A 485 -7.88 -18.81 -8.42
C LEU A 485 -7.29 -20.11 -8.97
N LYS A 486 -7.74 -20.60 -10.13
CA LYS A 486 -7.17 -21.78 -10.80
C LYS A 486 -5.68 -21.58 -11.14
N ILE A 487 -5.28 -20.40 -11.61
CA ILE A 487 -3.87 -20.09 -11.94
C ILE A 487 -2.99 -20.04 -10.69
N PHE A 488 -3.47 -19.50 -9.57
CA PHE A 488 -2.68 -19.51 -8.33
C PHE A 488 -2.63 -20.89 -7.69
N LEU A 489 -3.74 -21.62 -7.75
CA LEU A 489 -3.82 -22.99 -7.28
C LEU A 489 -2.97 -23.96 -8.11
N SER A 490 -2.75 -23.72 -9.41
CA SER A 490 -1.83 -24.58 -10.19
C SER A 490 -0.37 -24.48 -9.73
N LYS A 491 -0.01 -23.41 -9.01
CA LYS A 491 1.33 -23.21 -8.45
C LYS A 491 1.49 -23.80 -7.06
N ILE A 492 0.40 -24.21 -6.41
CA ILE A 492 0.37 -24.64 -5.01
C ILE A 492 -0.18 -26.07 -4.95
N PRO A 493 0.44 -27.00 -4.21
CA PRO A 493 -0.14 -28.32 -4.01
C PRO A 493 -1.49 -28.21 -3.28
N ASN A 494 -2.56 -28.66 -3.92
CA ASN A 494 -3.93 -28.54 -3.43
C ASN A 494 -4.73 -29.84 -3.59
N GLN A 495 -5.83 -29.96 -2.86
CA GLN A 495 -6.80 -31.06 -2.95
C GLN A 495 -8.21 -30.57 -3.32
N LEU A 496 -8.32 -29.34 -3.84
CA LEU A 496 -9.59 -28.67 -4.08
C LEU A 496 -10.27 -29.16 -5.35
N ASN A 497 -11.58 -29.44 -5.27
CA ASN A 497 -12.41 -29.78 -6.43
C ASN A 497 -12.89 -28.53 -7.18
N GLU A 498 -13.28 -28.66 -8.46
CA GLU A 498 -13.82 -27.53 -9.24
C GLU A 498 -15.07 -26.91 -8.61
N LYS A 499 -15.93 -27.74 -7.98
CA LYS A 499 -17.12 -27.25 -7.26
C LYS A 499 -16.75 -26.38 -6.05
N GLU A 500 -15.66 -26.70 -5.38
CA GLU A 500 -15.16 -25.96 -4.21
C GLU A 500 -14.53 -24.64 -4.65
N ILE A 501 -13.78 -24.66 -5.76
CA ILE A 501 -13.24 -23.45 -6.41
C ILE A 501 -14.37 -22.49 -6.80
N ASN A 502 -15.47 -23.02 -7.36
CA ASN A 502 -16.67 -22.22 -7.68
C ASN A 502 -17.37 -21.67 -6.44
N PHE A 503 -17.37 -22.43 -5.34
CA PHE A 503 -17.92 -21.94 -4.09
C PHE A 503 -17.07 -20.78 -3.53
N ILE A 504 -15.75 -20.91 -3.53
CA ILE A 504 -14.83 -19.84 -3.08
C ILE A 504 -14.95 -18.59 -3.97
N SER A 505 -15.08 -18.75 -5.29
CA SER A 505 -15.24 -17.62 -6.21
C SER A 505 -16.55 -16.85 -5.98
N SER A 506 -17.61 -17.55 -5.54
CA SER A 506 -18.89 -16.91 -5.16
C SER A 506 -18.80 -16.15 -3.84
N LYS A 507 -17.98 -16.61 -2.88
CA LYS A 507 -17.79 -15.97 -1.57
C LYS A 507 -16.78 -14.82 -1.59
N THR A 508 -15.89 -14.76 -2.57
CA THR A 508 -14.84 -13.73 -2.72
C THR A 508 -15.34 -12.49 -3.50
N HIS A 509 -16.52 -11.98 -3.15
CA HIS A 509 -17.05 -10.78 -3.81
C HIS A 509 -16.11 -9.58 -3.58
N GLY A 510 -15.77 -8.87 -4.65
CA GLY A 510 -14.91 -7.68 -4.60
C GLY A 510 -13.43 -7.97 -4.34
N PHE A 511 -13.01 -9.24 -4.33
CA PHE A 511 -11.58 -9.60 -4.25
C PHE A 511 -10.91 -9.30 -5.60
N VAL A 512 -9.73 -8.71 -5.52
CA VAL A 512 -8.86 -8.45 -6.69
C VAL A 512 -7.86 -9.59 -6.86
N GLY A 513 -7.15 -9.66 -7.99
CA GLY A 513 -6.11 -10.67 -8.22
C GLY A 513 -5.06 -10.75 -7.11
N ALA A 514 -4.61 -9.60 -6.58
CA ALA A 514 -3.71 -9.55 -5.43
C ALA A 514 -4.36 -10.10 -4.14
N ASP A 515 -5.66 -9.88 -3.93
CA ASP A 515 -6.37 -10.41 -2.75
C ASP A 515 -6.54 -11.93 -2.85
N ILE A 516 -6.80 -12.46 -4.05
CA ILE A 516 -6.87 -13.90 -4.31
C ILE A 516 -5.50 -14.55 -4.11
N GLU A 517 -4.43 -13.88 -4.54
CA GLU A 517 -3.06 -14.32 -4.26
C GLU A 517 -2.79 -14.35 -2.75
N SER A 518 -3.16 -13.28 -2.02
CA SER A 518 -3.06 -13.22 -0.56
C SER A 518 -3.91 -14.31 0.11
N LEU A 519 -5.10 -14.62 -0.40
CA LEU A 519 -5.95 -15.70 0.09
C LEU A 519 -5.25 -17.06 -0.05
N CYS A 520 -4.66 -17.34 -1.21
CA CYS A 520 -3.93 -18.59 -1.44
C CYS A 520 -2.68 -18.68 -0.55
N LYS A 521 -1.96 -17.56 -0.35
CA LYS A 521 -0.81 -17.48 0.57
C LYS A 521 -1.22 -17.76 2.02
N GLU A 522 -2.27 -17.11 2.50
CA GLU A 522 -2.79 -17.34 3.86
C GLU A 522 -3.28 -18.77 4.04
N ALA A 523 -4.01 -19.34 3.07
CA ALA A 523 -4.44 -20.73 3.12
C ALA A 523 -3.24 -21.70 3.18
N SER A 524 -2.18 -21.41 2.43
CA SER A 524 -0.92 -22.18 2.50
C SER A 524 -0.26 -22.08 3.87
N LEU A 525 -0.28 -20.90 4.51
CA LEU A 525 0.21 -20.71 5.87
C LEU A 525 -0.64 -21.44 6.92
N LYS A 526 -1.97 -21.47 6.75
CA LYS A 526 -2.88 -22.25 7.63
C LYS A 526 -2.62 -23.74 7.49
N CYS A 527 -2.48 -24.24 6.26
CA CYS A 527 -2.11 -25.62 5.99
C CYS A 527 -0.76 -25.96 6.64
N PHE A 528 0.25 -25.10 6.49
CA PHE A 528 1.55 -25.30 7.11
C PHE A 528 1.46 -25.36 8.65
N ASN A 529 0.69 -24.47 9.26
CA ASN A 529 0.48 -24.46 10.71
C ASN A 529 -0.27 -25.70 11.21
N ARG A 530 -1.26 -26.20 10.45
CA ARG A 530 -1.96 -27.46 10.75
C ARG A 530 -0.98 -28.63 10.78
N ILE A 531 -0.19 -28.80 9.72
CA ILE A 531 0.78 -29.90 9.60
C ILE A 531 1.86 -29.79 10.67
N LYS A 532 2.33 -28.57 10.98
CA LYS A 532 3.28 -28.32 12.07
C LYS A 532 2.74 -28.79 13.42
N ASN A 533 1.46 -28.53 13.71
CA ASN A 533 0.84 -28.91 14.97
C ASN A 533 0.57 -30.42 15.05
N GLU A 534 0.13 -31.05 13.95
CA GLU A 534 -0.16 -32.49 13.89
C GLU A 534 1.11 -33.35 13.88
N ASN A 535 2.17 -32.91 13.18
CA ASN A 535 3.41 -33.66 12.97
C ASN A 535 4.63 -32.97 13.60
N LEU A 536 4.46 -32.40 14.80
CA LEU A 536 5.49 -31.66 15.53
C LEU A 536 6.78 -32.48 15.73
N SER A 537 6.65 -33.80 15.94
CA SER A 537 7.78 -34.73 16.14
C SER A 537 8.64 -34.96 14.89
N LEU A 538 8.06 -34.89 13.68
CA LEU A 538 8.78 -35.01 12.41
C LEU A 538 9.51 -33.71 12.04
N PHE A 539 8.93 -32.55 12.36
CA PHE A 539 9.56 -31.24 12.13
C PHE A 539 10.77 -30.98 13.06
N LEU A 540 10.81 -31.59 14.24
CA LEU A 540 11.91 -31.46 15.19
C LEU A 540 13.13 -32.34 14.84
N ASN A 541 12.93 -33.46 14.13
CA ASN A 541 13.98 -34.42 13.74
C ASN A 541 14.58 -34.12 12.35
N ASN A 542 14.86 -32.85 12.06
CA ASN A 542 15.34 -32.39 10.76
C ASN A 542 16.88 -32.43 10.65
N GLU A 543 17.47 -33.62 10.56
CA GLU A 543 18.85 -33.80 10.06
C GLU A 543 18.95 -34.63 8.77
N ASN A 544 17.88 -35.33 8.36
CA ASN A 544 17.92 -36.24 7.21
C ASN A 544 17.07 -35.75 6.03
N ASN A 545 17.68 -35.62 4.84
CA ASN A 545 17.03 -35.19 3.59
C ASN A 545 15.76 -35.99 3.21
N ASN A 546 15.61 -37.23 3.69
CA ASN A 546 14.44 -38.07 3.41
C ASN A 546 13.16 -37.62 4.16
N GLY A 547 13.30 -36.92 5.29
CA GLY A 547 12.15 -36.38 6.03
C GLY A 547 11.44 -35.24 5.29
N LEU A 548 12.21 -34.41 4.57
CA LEU A 548 11.68 -33.26 3.83
C LEU A 548 10.79 -33.67 2.65
N ASN A 549 11.17 -34.71 1.89
CA ASN A 549 10.33 -35.21 0.78
C ASN A 549 8.99 -35.75 1.28
N SER A 550 9.00 -36.43 2.43
CA SER A 550 7.78 -36.95 3.08
C SER A 550 6.85 -35.81 3.53
N ILE A 551 7.42 -34.70 4.03
CA ILE A 551 6.68 -33.51 4.45
C ILE A 551 6.12 -32.76 3.23
N LEU A 552 6.88 -32.68 2.12
CA LEU A 552 6.43 -32.03 0.88
C LEU A 552 5.21 -32.72 0.27
N GLU A 553 5.09 -34.04 0.36
CA GLU A 553 3.91 -34.78 -0.11
C GLU A 553 2.65 -34.52 0.75
N LEU A 554 2.83 -34.19 2.03
CA LEU A 554 1.75 -33.89 2.98
C LEU A 554 1.25 -32.44 2.91
N ILE A 555 2.05 -31.51 2.36
CA ILE A 555 1.65 -30.11 2.19
C ILE A 555 0.66 -30.02 1.04
N LYS A 556 -0.63 -30.23 1.33
CA LYS A 556 -1.73 -30.02 0.39
C LYS A 556 -2.80 -29.13 1.02
N VAL A 557 -3.09 -28.02 0.36
CA VAL A 557 -4.12 -27.08 0.82
C VAL A 557 -5.50 -27.71 0.68
N SER A 558 -6.26 -27.69 1.78
CA SER A 558 -7.63 -28.20 1.87
C SER A 558 -8.67 -27.09 1.81
N MET A 559 -9.94 -27.45 1.64
CA MET A 559 -11.07 -26.50 1.67
C MET A 559 -11.17 -25.76 3.01
N GLU A 560 -10.88 -26.44 4.12
CA GLU A 560 -10.96 -25.85 5.45
C GLU A 560 -9.91 -24.75 5.65
N ASP A 561 -8.70 -24.93 5.13
CA ASP A 561 -7.65 -23.90 5.15
C ASP A 561 -8.07 -22.65 4.37
N MET A 562 -8.74 -22.84 3.23
CA MET A 562 -9.26 -21.73 2.40
C MET A 562 -10.37 -20.96 3.13
N LEU A 563 -11.28 -21.65 3.82
CA LEU A 563 -12.34 -21.03 4.62
C LEU A 563 -11.77 -20.24 5.81
N LEU A 564 -10.75 -20.78 6.48
CA LEU A 564 -10.05 -20.08 7.55
C LEU A 564 -9.32 -18.83 7.04
N ALA A 565 -8.70 -18.91 5.86
CA ALA A 565 -8.03 -17.79 5.22
C ALA A 565 -9.01 -16.69 4.77
N LEU A 566 -10.20 -17.05 4.30
CA LEU A 566 -11.26 -16.08 3.92
C LEU A 566 -11.68 -15.17 5.08
N ASN A 567 -11.65 -15.66 6.31
CA ASN A 567 -11.98 -14.85 7.48
C ASN A 567 -10.91 -13.78 7.82
N GLN A 568 -9.68 -13.98 7.34
CA GLN A 568 -8.54 -13.12 7.66
C GLN A 568 -8.22 -12.12 6.54
N VAL A 569 -8.40 -12.52 5.28
CA VAL A 569 -8.12 -11.66 4.11
C VAL A 569 -9.29 -10.72 3.84
N LYS A 570 -9.03 -9.41 3.88
CA LYS A 570 -10.00 -8.37 3.53
C LYS A 570 -9.77 -7.86 2.09
N PRO A 571 -10.84 -7.69 1.28
CA PRO A 571 -10.71 -7.20 -0.09
C PRO A 571 -10.10 -5.80 -0.13
N SER A 572 -9.11 -5.60 -1.02
CA SER A 572 -8.42 -4.32 -1.19
C SER A 572 -9.28 -3.29 -1.91
N SER A 573 -10.16 -3.72 -2.83
CA SER A 573 -11.09 -2.82 -3.53
C SER A 573 -12.16 -2.18 -2.64
N MET A 574 -12.51 -2.81 -1.52
CA MET A 574 -13.52 -2.28 -0.59
C MET A 574 -12.95 -1.28 0.44
N ARG A 575 -11.64 -0.99 0.42
CA ARG A 575 -11.02 -0.10 1.41
C ARG A 575 -11.40 1.38 1.26
N GLU A 576 -12.02 1.80 0.14
CA GLU A 576 -12.41 3.21 -0.07
C GLU A 576 -13.89 3.53 0.19
N VAL A 577 -14.81 2.55 0.15
CA VAL A 577 -16.20 2.67 0.64
C VAL A 577 -16.63 1.26 1.06
N VAL A 578 -17.02 1.10 2.33
CA VAL A 578 -17.41 -0.20 2.87
C VAL A 578 -18.72 -0.64 2.21
N VAL A 579 -18.66 -1.60 1.29
CA VAL A 579 -19.82 -2.37 0.87
C VAL A 579 -20.12 -3.31 2.04
N GLU A 580 -21.12 -2.96 2.84
CA GLU A 580 -21.57 -3.83 3.94
C GLU A 580 -22.58 -4.82 3.38
N ILE A 581 -22.43 -6.11 3.66
CA ILE A 581 -23.59 -7.02 3.60
C ILE A 581 -24.23 -6.95 4.99
N PRO A 582 -25.37 -6.26 5.16
CA PRO A 582 -26.04 -6.20 6.44
C PRO A 582 -26.37 -7.63 6.92
N LYS A 583 -26.34 -7.85 8.25
CA LYS A 583 -26.72 -9.12 8.88
C LYS A 583 -28.14 -9.06 9.47
N VAL A 584 -29.03 -8.34 8.80
CA VAL A 584 -30.42 -8.14 9.25
C VAL A 584 -31.32 -8.91 8.31
N TYR A 585 -32.25 -9.70 8.82
CA TYR A 585 -33.20 -10.49 8.03
C TYR A 585 -34.62 -9.94 8.17
N TRP A 586 -35.56 -10.40 7.33
CA TRP A 586 -36.97 -10.02 7.46
C TRP A 586 -37.55 -10.40 8.83
N ASN A 587 -37.05 -11.50 9.42
CA ASN A 587 -37.46 -12.01 10.73
C ASN A 587 -37.04 -11.09 11.89
N ASP A 588 -36.07 -10.20 11.67
CA ASP A 588 -35.63 -9.23 12.67
C ASP A 588 -36.51 -7.96 12.71
N ILE A 589 -37.46 -7.83 11.78
CA ILE A 589 -38.35 -6.66 11.65
C ILE A 589 -39.79 -7.09 11.90
N GLY A 590 -40.38 -6.64 13.00
CA GLY A 590 -41.80 -6.87 13.30
C GLY A 590 -42.74 -5.98 12.47
N GLY A 591 -43.83 -6.57 11.97
CA GLY A 591 -44.91 -5.89 11.26
C GLY A 591 -44.58 -5.43 9.82
N GLN A 592 -45.35 -4.44 9.34
CA GLN A 592 -45.20 -3.77 8.04
C GLN A 592 -45.28 -4.69 6.81
N GLU A 593 -46.06 -5.77 6.87
CA GLU A 593 -46.08 -6.80 5.82
C GLU A 593 -46.41 -6.25 4.42
N HIS A 594 -47.35 -5.31 4.34
CA HIS A 594 -47.69 -4.63 3.10
C HIS A 594 -46.49 -3.87 2.50
N ILE A 595 -45.66 -3.22 3.33
CA ILE A 595 -44.47 -2.48 2.87
C ILE A 595 -43.37 -3.45 2.45
N LYS A 596 -43.16 -4.53 3.23
CA LYS A 596 -42.22 -5.61 2.88
C LYS A 596 -42.57 -6.20 1.51
N GLN A 597 -43.84 -6.49 1.27
CA GLN A 597 -44.31 -6.99 -0.01
C GLN A 597 -44.01 -5.99 -1.14
N LYS A 598 -44.39 -4.72 -1.01
CA LYS A 598 -44.10 -3.69 -2.03
C LYS A 598 -42.60 -3.54 -2.34
N LEU A 599 -41.73 -3.71 -1.34
CA LEU A 599 -40.28 -3.69 -1.54
C LEU A 599 -39.76 -4.94 -2.27
N LYS A 600 -40.28 -6.13 -1.94
CA LYS A 600 -39.97 -7.37 -2.68
C LYS A 600 -40.41 -7.25 -4.14
N GLU A 601 -41.60 -6.71 -4.38
CA GLU A 601 -42.12 -6.48 -5.74
C GLU A 601 -41.25 -5.48 -6.53
N ALA A 602 -40.75 -4.44 -5.87
CA ALA A 602 -39.97 -3.40 -6.52
C ALA A 602 -38.51 -3.80 -6.82
N ILE A 603 -37.90 -4.65 -5.99
CA ILE A 603 -36.46 -4.98 -6.10
C ILE A 603 -36.22 -6.47 -6.40
N GLU A 604 -36.85 -7.37 -5.64
CA GLU A 604 -36.59 -8.81 -5.73
C GLU A 604 -37.17 -9.41 -7.02
N TRP A 605 -38.39 -9.00 -7.41
CA TRP A 605 -39.05 -9.54 -8.61
C TRP A 605 -38.35 -9.19 -9.93
N PRO A 606 -37.89 -7.95 -10.18
CA PRO A 606 -37.11 -7.64 -11.39
C PRO A 606 -35.85 -8.48 -11.53
N LEU A 607 -35.22 -8.83 -10.41
CA LEU A 607 -33.98 -9.61 -10.40
C LEU A 607 -34.23 -11.11 -10.57
N LYS A 608 -35.28 -11.65 -9.93
CA LYS A 608 -35.63 -13.08 -10.02
C LYS A 608 -36.39 -13.44 -11.30
N HIS A 609 -37.17 -12.52 -11.85
CA HIS A 609 -38.07 -12.77 -12.98
C HIS A 609 -37.96 -11.72 -14.10
N PRO A 610 -36.76 -11.49 -14.68
CA PRO A 610 -36.56 -10.46 -15.70
C PRO A 610 -37.39 -10.71 -16.98
N GLU A 611 -37.59 -11.97 -17.37
CA GLU A 611 -38.39 -12.34 -18.55
C GLU A 611 -39.85 -11.90 -18.43
N SER A 612 -40.43 -11.98 -17.23
CA SER A 612 -41.80 -11.54 -16.97
C SER A 612 -41.94 -10.03 -17.16
N PHE A 613 -40.95 -9.24 -16.74
CA PHE A 613 -40.95 -7.78 -16.94
C PHE A 613 -40.82 -7.42 -18.41
N ILE A 614 -39.92 -8.09 -19.14
CA ILE A 614 -39.73 -7.89 -20.59
C ILE A 614 -41.03 -8.24 -21.34
N ARG A 615 -41.64 -9.39 -21.04
CA ARG A 615 -42.89 -9.84 -21.66
C ARG A 615 -44.06 -8.88 -21.41
N MET A 616 -44.14 -8.32 -20.21
CA MET A 616 -45.18 -7.36 -19.85
C MET A 616 -44.87 -5.92 -20.32
N GLY A 617 -43.67 -5.66 -20.85
CA GLY A 617 -43.24 -4.31 -21.25
C GLY A 617 -43.12 -3.32 -20.09
N ILE A 618 -42.98 -3.81 -18.86
CA ILE A 618 -42.92 -2.98 -17.65
C ILE A 618 -41.46 -2.68 -17.35
N LYS A 619 -41.13 -1.40 -17.12
CA LYS A 619 -39.81 -1.00 -16.65
C LYS A 619 -39.75 -1.14 -15.12
N PRO A 620 -38.69 -1.74 -14.56
CA PRO A 620 -38.52 -1.78 -13.11
C PRO A 620 -38.33 -0.37 -12.55
N PRO A 621 -38.79 -0.10 -11.32
CA PRO A 621 -38.62 1.21 -10.69
C PRO A 621 -37.14 1.48 -10.43
N LYS A 622 -36.67 2.70 -10.73
CA LYS A 622 -35.26 3.06 -10.52
C LYS A 622 -34.95 3.50 -9.09
N GLY A 623 -35.93 4.11 -8.44
CA GLY A 623 -35.77 4.70 -7.10
C GLY A 623 -36.99 4.55 -6.21
N ILE A 624 -36.73 4.34 -4.92
CA ILE A 624 -37.73 4.20 -3.86
C ILE A 624 -37.41 5.20 -2.74
N LEU A 625 -38.38 5.97 -2.26
CA LEU A 625 -38.25 6.84 -1.09
C LEU A 625 -39.08 6.27 0.07
N LEU A 626 -38.40 6.00 1.17
CA LEU A 626 -38.97 5.60 2.45
C LEU A 626 -39.13 6.83 3.33
N TYR A 627 -40.36 7.18 3.70
CA TYR A 627 -40.62 8.32 4.59
C TYR A 627 -41.53 7.93 5.75
N GLY A 628 -41.39 8.63 6.87
CA GLY A 628 -42.25 8.43 8.04
C GLY A 628 -41.63 8.97 9.33
N PRO A 629 -42.27 8.76 10.49
CA PRO A 629 -41.74 9.22 11.76
C PRO A 629 -40.39 8.57 12.11
N PRO A 630 -39.54 9.27 12.88
CA PRO A 630 -38.26 8.72 13.33
C PRO A 630 -38.49 7.44 14.17
N GLY A 631 -37.51 6.53 14.14
CA GLY A 631 -37.57 5.30 14.94
C GLY A 631 -38.48 4.19 14.40
N CYS A 632 -39.06 4.33 13.21
CA CYS A 632 -39.92 3.32 12.56
C CYS A 632 -39.15 2.49 11.52
N SER A 633 -38.00 1.92 11.89
CA SER A 633 -37.26 0.88 11.14
C SER A 633 -36.88 1.15 9.66
N LYS A 634 -36.97 2.37 9.13
CA LYS A 634 -36.64 2.68 7.71
C LYS A 634 -35.26 2.18 7.26
N THR A 635 -34.23 2.48 8.02
CA THR A 635 -32.85 2.01 7.77
C THR A 635 -32.71 0.49 7.95
N LEU A 636 -33.45 -0.11 8.88
CA LEU A 636 -33.44 -1.57 9.10
C LEU A 636 -34.11 -2.30 7.95
N LEU A 637 -35.21 -1.76 7.41
CA LEU A 637 -35.97 -2.31 6.30
C LEU A 637 -35.13 -2.39 5.02
N ALA A 638 -34.41 -1.32 4.69
CA ALA A 638 -33.50 -1.29 3.55
C ALA A 638 -32.33 -2.30 3.73
N LYS A 639 -31.81 -2.43 4.95
CA LYS A 639 -30.78 -3.42 5.27
C LYS A 639 -31.27 -4.85 5.12
N ALA A 640 -32.45 -5.17 5.65
CA ALA A 640 -33.04 -6.50 5.52
C ALA A 640 -33.30 -6.89 4.06
N LEU A 641 -33.81 -5.95 3.26
CA LEU A 641 -34.04 -6.13 1.84
C LEU A 641 -32.76 -6.49 1.07
N ALA A 642 -31.64 -5.84 1.41
CA ALA A 642 -30.35 -6.14 0.79
C ALA A 642 -29.82 -7.53 1.15
N THR A 643 -29.91 -7.93 2.42
CA THR A 643 -29.49 -9.26 2.90
C THR A 643 -30.27 -10.37 2.20
N GLU A 644 -31.59 -10.24 2.14
CA GLU A 644 -32.52 -11.25 1.64
C GLU A 644 -32.46 -11.38 0.12
N SER A 645 -32.21 -10.26 -0.56
CA SER A 645 -31.99 -10.24 -2.01
C SER A 645 -30.56 -10.64 -2.40
N GLY A 646 -29.63 -10.76 -1.44
CA GLY A 646 -28.21 -11.04 -1.70
C GLY A 646 -27.51 -9.93 -2.49
N LEU A 647 -27.96 -8.69 -2.34
CA LEU A 647 -27.45 -7.54 -3.10
C LEU A 647 -26.36 -6.78 -2.34
N ASN A 648 -25.43 -6.19 -3.08
CA ASN A 648 -24.43 -5.30 -2.50
C ASN A 648 -25.13 -4.05 -1.93
N PHE A 649 -24.89 -3.72 -0.66
CA PHE A 649 -25.50 -2.56 -0.01
C PHE A 649 -24.47 -1.47 0.23
N ILE A 650 -24.70 -0.30 -0.39
CA ILE A 650 -23.87 0.89 -0.26
C ILE A 650 -24.69 1.91 0.52
N ALA A 651 -24.34 2.11 1.79
CA ALA A 651 -25.01 3.07 2.66
C ALA A 651 -24.27 4.40 2.67
N VAL A 652 -24.99 5.49 2.43
CA VAL A 652 -24.48 6.86 2.47
C VAL A 652 -25.38 7.68 3.38
N LYS A 653 -24.80 8.31 4.40
CA LYS A 653 -25.55 9.23 5.26
C LYS A 653 -25.51 10.63 4.66
N GLY A 654 -26.65 11.31 4.59
CA GLY A 654 -26.79 12.64 4.02
C GLY A 654 -25.74 13.64 4.52
N PRO A 655 -25.62 13.85 5.85
CA PRO A 655 -24.65 14.78 6.42
C PRO A 655 -23.17 14.41 6.16
N GLU A 656 -22.86 13.15 5.86
CA GLU A 656 -21.49 12.67 5.65
C GLU A 656 -20.90 13.18 4.33
N LEU A 657 -21.75 13.36 3.31
CA LEU A 657 -21.34 13.90 2.01
C LEU A 657 -21.00 15.38 2.05
N LEU A 658 -21.60 16.14 2.97
CA LEU A 658 -21.33 17.57 3.15
C LEU A 658 -20.12 17.83 4.04
N SER A 659 -19.88 17.00 5.06
CA SER A 659 -18.88 17.26 6.10
C SER A 659 -17.48 16.71 5.80
N LYS A 660 -17.35 15.57 5.12
CA LYS A 660 -16.04 14.97 4.80
C LYS A 660 -15.31 15.67 3.63
N TRP A 661 -16.03 16.43 2.81
CA TRP A 661 -15.55 16.92 1.52
C TRP A 661 -15.89 18.40 1.34
N VAL A 662 -15.21 19.28 2.08
CA VAL A 662 -15.32 20.73 1.89
C VAL A 662 -14.64 21.08 0.56
N GLY A 663 -15.45 21.35 -0.48
CA GLY A 663 -14.97 21.74 -1.82
C GLY A 663 -15.04 20.66 -2.91
N GLU A 664 -15.18 19.37 -2.55
CA GLU A 664 -15.21 18.22 -3.49
C GLU A 664 -16.50 17.38 -3.41
N SER A 665 -17.57 17.91 -2.80
CA SER A 665 -18.80 17.16 -2.51
C SER A 665 -19.49 16.60 -3.78
N GLU A 666 -19.39 17.28 -4.93
CA GLU A 666 -19.88 16.81 -6.23
C GLU A 666 -19.14 15.56 -6.72
N ARG A 667 -17.81 15.55 -6.57
CA ARG A 667 -16.96 14.43 -6.99
C ARG A 667 -17.26 13.19 -6.15
N ALA A 668 -17.46 13.36 -4.85
CA ALA A 668 -17.84 12.28 -3.95
C ALA A 668 -19.16 11.62 -4.38
N VAL A 669 -20.16 12.39 -4.81
CA VAL A 669 -21.41 11.84 -5.37
C VAL A 669 -21.14 11.04 -6.64
N ARG A 670 -20.36 11.56 -7.59
CA ARG A 670 -19.99 10.81 -8.81
C ARG A 670 -19.29 9.50 -8.48
N ASP A 671 -18.35 9.52 -7.55
CA ASP A 671 -17.58 8.36 -7.17
C ASP A 671 -18.46 7.29 -6.51
N ILE A 672 -19.46 7.68 -5.72
CA ILE A 672 -20.44 6.76 -5.13
C ILE A 672 -21.29 6.09 -6.20
N PHE A 673 -21.81 6.86 -7.16
CA PHE A 673 -22.59 6.29 -8.26
C PHE A 673 -21.74 5.41 -9.18
N LYS A 674 -20.49 5.81 -9.47
CA LYS A 674 -19.52 4.99 -10.21
C LYS A 674 -19.24 3.68 -9.48
N LYS A 675 -19.05 3.71 -8.16
CA LYS A 675 -18.86 2.52 -7.33
C LYS A 675 -20.10 1.64 -7.30
N ALA A 676 -21.30 2.20 -7.22
CA ALA A 676 -22.53 1.43 -7.30
C ALA A 676 -22.66 0.70 -8.64
N ARG A 677 -22.34 1.37 -9.76
CA ARG A 677 -22.31 0.73 -11.09
C ARG A 677 -21.29 -0.40 -11.18
N GLN A 678 -20.08 -0.20 -10.64
CA GLN A 678 -19.02 -1.22 -10.63
C GLN A 678 -19.38 -2.44 -9.76
N ASN A 679 -20.25 -2.27 -8.76
CA ASN A 679 -20.71 -3.33 -7.86
C ASN A 679 -22.14 -3.82 -8.19
N ALA A 680 -22.66 -3.54 -9.38
CA ALA A 680 -23.98 -4.02 -9.78
C ALA A 680 -23.99 -5.57 -9.83
N PRO A 681 -25.03 -6.24 -9.31
CA PRO A 681 -26.29 -5.69 -8.80
C PRO A 681 -26.16 -5.13 -7.36
N SER A 682 -26.60 -3.89 -7.14
CA SER A 682 -26.42 -3.20 -5.85
C SER A 682 -27.59 -2.27 -5.48
N ILE A 683 -27.78 -2.08 -4.17
CA ILE A 683 -28.66 -1.08 -3.58
C ILE A 683 -27.80 0.10 -3.11
N LEU A 684 -28.10 1.29 -3.62
CA LEU A 684 -27.54 2.55 -3.13
C LEU A 684 -28.54 3.21 -2.16
N PHE A 685 -28.22 3.17 -0.87
CA PHE A 685 -29.08 3.66 0.20
C PHE A 685 -28.61 5.03 0.72
N PHE A 686 -29.45 6.04 0.55
CA PHE A 686 -29.26 7.38 1.12
C PHE A 686 -30.09 7.52 2.40
N ASP A 687 -29.44 7.46 3.55
CA ASP A 687 -30.07 7.78 4.84
C ASP A 687 -30.07 9.30 5.05
N GLU A 688 -31.14 9.84 5.65
CA GLU A 688 -31.30 11.29 5.85
C GLU A 688 -31.08 12.09 4.55
N ILE A 689 -31.72 11.65 3.46
CA ILE A 689 -31.58 12.30 2.14
C ILE A 689 -32.01 13.78 2.17
N ASP A 690 -32.88 14.15 3.12
CA ASP A 690 -33.27 15.52 3.40
C ASP A 690 -32.10 16.42 3.84
N GLY A 691 -31.01 15.85 4.38
CA GLY A 691 -29.78 16.59 4.65
C GLY A 691 -29.02 17.01 3.39
N LEU A 692 -29.25 16.33 2.26
CA LEU A 692 -28.61 16.64 0.97
C LEU A 692 -29.51 17.40 0.02
N ALA A 693 -30.82 17.20 0.11
CA ALA A 693 -31.79 17.52 -0.91
C ALA A 693 -32.80 18.58 -0.49
N ILE A 694 -32.35 19.67 0.15
CA ILE A 694 -33.23 20.73 0.65
C ILE A 694 -33.81 21.55 -0.51
N SER A 695 -35.11 21.84 -0.46
CA SER A 695 -35.83 22.66 -1.43
C SER A 695 -35.28 24.10 -1.47
N ARG A 696 -35.24 24.67 -2.69
CA ARG A 696 -34.62 25.96 -3.11
C ARG A 696 -35.17 27.26 -2.48
N SER A 697 -35.64 27.23 -1.24
CA SER A 697 -36.42 28.32 -0.62
C SER A 697 -35.68 29.13 0.45
N GLY A 698 -34.34 29.08 0.52
CA GLY A 698 -33.56 29.92 1.43
C GLY A 698 -32.21 30.33 0.87
N GLU A 699 -31.84 31.61 1.06
CA GLU A 699 -30.49 32.14 0.82
C GLU A 699 -29.46 31.36 1.67
N GLY A 700 -28.83 30.34 1.09
CA GLY A 700 -27.85 29.53 1.82
C GLY A 700 -27.22 28.41 1.00
N SER A 701 -25.94 28.59 0.68
CA SER A 701 -24.96 27.59 0.20
C SER A 701 -25.20 26.98 -1.19
N GLY A 702 -24.69 27.66 -2.21
CA GLY A 702 -24.55 27.10 -3.57
C GLY A 702 -23.69 25.81 -3.66
N ALA A 703 -23.12 25.31 -2.56
CA ALA A 703 -22.52 23.98 -2.51
C ALA A 703 -23.57 22.87 -2.44
N VAL A 704 -24.65 23.05 -1.65
CA VAL A 704 -25.74 22.07 -1.54
C VAL A 704 -26.49 21.96 -2.87
N GLU A 705 -26.76 23.08 -3.52
CA GLU A 705 -27.44 23.11 -4.82
C GLU A 705 -26.66 22.38 -5.92
N ARG A 706 -25.34 22.51 -5.91
CA ARG A 706 -24.46 21.79 -6.85
C ARG A 706 -24.44 20.29 -6.60
N VAL A 707 -24.45 19.87 -5.34
CA VAL A 707 -24.57 18.45 -4.95
C VAL A 707 -25.91 17.86 -5.39
N VAL A 708 -27.03 18.56 -5.19
CA VAL A 708 -28.35 18.11 -5.67
C VAL A 708 -28.37 18.00 -7.19
N SER A 709 -27.85 19.02 -7.89
CA SER A 709 -27.78 19.00 -9.36
C SER A 709 -26.94 17.83 -9.88
N GLN A 710 -25.82 17.52 -9.21
CA GLN A 710 -25.01 16.35 -9.53
C GLN A 710 -25.77 15.05 -9.26
N LEU A 711 -26.46 14.90 -8.13
CA LEU A 711 -27.26 13.73 -7.80
C LEU A 711 -28.36 13.50 -8.85
N LEU A 712 -29.05 14.56 -9.28
CA LEU A 712 -30.04 14.49 -10.37
C LEU A 712 -29.41 14.04 -11.69
N THR A 713 -28.23 14.56 -12.02
CA THR A 713 -27.48 14.19 -13.23
C THR A 713 -27.08 12.72 -13.22
N GLU A 714 -26.64 12.18 -12.08
CA GLU A 714 -26.29 10.76 -11.93
C GLU A 714 -27.50 9.83 -11.97
N MET A 715 -28.66 10.27 -11.47
CA MET A 715 -29.92 9.53 -11.52
C MET A 715 -30.54 9.49 -12.92
N ASP A 716 -30.53 10.62 -13.62
CA ASP A 716 -31.03 10.71 -15.00
C ASP A 716 -30.10 9.98 -15.96
N GLY A 717 -28.78 10.21 -15.80
CA GLY A 717 -27.67 9.49 -16.41
C GLY A 717 -27.61 9.51 -17.95
N ILE A 718 -26.43 9.76 -18.51
CA ILE A 718 -26.12 9.39 -19.91
C ILE A 718 -25.91 7.86 -20.00
N GLN A 719 -25.37 7.26 -18.93
CA GLN A 719 -25.23 5.82 -18.77
C GLN A 719 -26.42 5.26 -17.98
N PRO A 720 -27.16 4.27 -18.52
CA PRO A 720 -28.25 3.66 -17.78
C PRO A 720 -27.72 2.93 -16.54
N LEU A 721 -28.36 3.16 -15.39
CA LEU A 721 -28.15 2.39 -14.16
C LEU A 721 -28.70 0.97 -14.35
N THR A 722 -27.92 0.09 -14.96
CA THR A 722 -28.27 -1.32 -15.10
C THR A 722 -28.10 -2.03 -13.76
N ASN A 723 -29.18 -2.55 -13.20
CA ASN A 723 -29.20 -3.31 -11.93
C ASN A 723 -28.69 -2.54 -10.69
N VAL A 724 -28.81 -1.21 -10.69
CA VAL A 724 -28.58 -0.38 -9.50
C VAL A 724 -29.90 0.23 -9.07
N THR A 725 -30.34 -0.07 -7.85
CA THR A 725 -31.59 0.48 -7.29
C THR A 725 -31.25 1.53 -6.22
N ILE A 726 -31.91 2.68 -6.30
CA ILE A 726 -31.70 3.79 -5.34
C ILE A 726 -32.78 3.73 -4.27
N ILE A 727 -32.40 3.77 -3.00
CA ILE A 727 -33.33 3.85 -1.87
C ILE A 727 -32.99 5.08 -1.04
N GLY A 728 -33.88 6.06 -0.96
CA GLY A 728 -33.76 7.19 -0.04
C GLY A 728 -34.57 6.95 1.23
N ALA A 729 -34.07 7.35 2.39
CA ALA A 729 -34.84 7.42 3.63
C ALA A 729 -34.87 8.85 4.18
N THR A 730 -36.04 9.30 4.63
CA THR A 730 -36.21 10.63 5.21
C THR A 730 -37.22 10.63 6.37
N ASN A 731 -37.00 11.54 7.31
CA ASN A 731 -38.00 11.88 8.32
C ASN A 731 -38.82 13.12 7.92
N ARG A 732 -38.33 13.92 6.97
CA ARG A 732 -38.89 15.21 6.57
C ARG A 732 -39.12 15.27 5.05
N PRO A 733 -40.21 14.68 4.55
CA PRO A 733 -40.49 14.66 3.12
C PRO A 733 -40.95 16.02 2.56
N ASP A 734 -41.29 16.99 3.43
CA ASP A 734 -41.67 18.37 3.09
C ASP A 734 -40.53 19.19 2.49
N ILE A 735 -39.31 18.98 2.98
CA ILE A 735 -38.13 19.76 2.57
C ILE A 735 -37.39 19.19 1.37
N ILE A 736 -37.79 18.02 0.87
CA ILE A 736 -37.12 17.38 -0.27
C ILE A 736 -37.44 18.13 -1.56
N ASP A 737 -36.42 18.38 -2.40
CA ASP A 737 -36.61 18.93 -3.74
C ASP A 737 -37.54 18.03 -4.58
N LYS A 738 -38.68 18.58 -5.01
CA LYS A 738 -39.66 17.93 -5.88
C LYS A 738 -39.06 17.42 -7.19
N ALA A 739 -37.92 17.96 -7.63
CA ALA A 739 -37.19 17.46 -8.77
C ALA A 739 -36.76 15.99 -8.59
N ILE A 740 -36.38 15.58 -7.38
CA ILE A 740 -35.93 14.20 -7.10
C ILE A 740 -37.11 13.22 -7.17
N LEU A 741 -38.32 13.67 -6.82
CA LEU A 741 -39.55 12.89 -6.78
C LEU A 741 -40.24 12.71 -8.17
N ARG A 742 -39.61 13.18 -9.25
CA ARG A 742 -40.17 13.05 -10.61
C ARG A 742 -40.00 11.63 -11.13
N ALA A 743 -40.96 11.19 -11.95
CA ALA A 743 -40.90 9.92 -12.66
C ALA A 743 -39.61 9.81 -13.51
N GLY A 744 -38.95 8.66 -13.43
CA GLY A 744 -37.63 8.39 -13.98
C GLY A 744 -36.47 8.49 -12.97
N ARG A 745 -36.75 8.98 -11.76
CA ARG A 745 -35.78 9.16 -10.65
C ARG A 745 -36.23 8.34 -9.44
N ILE A 746 -36.90 8.96 -8.47
CA ILE A 746 -37.60 8.26 -7.39
C ILE A 746 -39.05 8.05 -7.83
N ASP A 747 -39.35 6.83 -8.28
CA ASP A 747 -40.63 6.48 -8.88
C ASP A 747 -41.65 5.99 -7.85
N ARG A 748 -41.18 5.50 -6.70
CA ARG A 748 -42.03 4.93 -5.64
C ARG A 748 -41.78 5.62 -4.31
N ILE A 749 -42.84 6.11 -3.69
CA ILE A 749 -42.79 6.77 -2.39
C ILE A 749 -43.61 5.92 -1.41
N LEU A 750 -42.95 5.38 -0.40
CA LEU A 750 -43.54 4.45 0.57
C LEU A 750 -43.59 5.09 1.95
N TYR A 751 -44.80 5.24 2.47
CA TYR A 751 -45.02 5.67 3.85
C TYR A 751 -44.80 4.51 4.81
N ILE A 752 -43.96 4.74 5.81
CA ILE A 752 -43.72 3.81 6.90
C ILE A 752 -44.47 4.32 8.12
N SER A 753 -45.58 3.65 8.44
CA SER A 753 -46.39 3.95 9.60
C SER A 753 -45.71 3.55 10.92
N PRO A 754 -46.09 4.17 12.04
CA PRO A 754 -45.79 3.64 13.37
C PRO A 754 -46.28 2.19 13.51
N PRO A 755 -45.67 1.40 14.41
CA PRO A 755 -46.06 0.01 14.60
C PRO A 755 -47.45 -0.11 15.26
N ASP A 756 -48.32 -0.90 14.64
CA ASP A 756 -49.63 -1.29 15.18
C ASP A 756 -49.49 -2.24 16.39
N PHE A 757 -50.60 -2.60 17.03
CA PHE A 757 -50.61 -3.52 18.18
C PHE A 757 -49.88 -4.84 17.89
N ASP A 758 -50.23 -5.49 16.77
CA ASP A 758 -49.60 -6.76 16.37
C ASP A 758 -48.12 -6.58 16.05
N ALA A 759 -47.75 -5.48 15.39
CA ALA A 759 -46.35 -5.15 15.11
C ALA A 759 -45.54 -4.94 16.39
N ARG A 760 -46.10 -4.25 17.39
CA ARG A 760 -45.44 -4.07 18.71
C ARG A 760 -45.26 -5.39 19.43
N LYS A 761 -46.26 -6.27 19.40
CA LYS A 761 -46.19 -7.63 19.96
C LYS A 761 -45.04 -8.43 19.33
N GLU A 762 -44.90 -8.37 18.01
CA GLU A 762 -43.77 -9.00 17.31
C GLU A 762 -42.42 -8.39 17.69
N ILE A 763 -42.33 -7.05 17.76
CA ILE A 763 -41.09 -6.37 18.16
C ILE A 763 -40.66 -6.81 19.57
N PHE A 764 -41.58 -6.83 20.54
CA PHE A 764 -41.27 -7.33 21.89
C PHE A 764 -40.80 -8.79 21.86
N ASN A 765 -41.46 -9.67 21.10
CA ASN A 765 -41.04 -11.06 20.96
C ASN A 765 -39.62 -11.21 20.38
N ILE A 766 -39.26 -10.39 19.39
CA ILE A 766 -37.92 -10.37 18.78
C ILE A 766 -36.86 -9.96 19.81
N HIS A 767 -37.16 -8.95 20.63
CA HIS A 767 -36.24 -8.48 21.67
C HIS A 767 -36.14 -9.42 22.87
N LEU A 768 -37.25 -9.99 23.33
CA LEU A 768 -37.27 -10.94 24.44
C LEU A 768 -36.51 -12.24 24.13
N LYS A 769 -36.42 -12.65 22.86
CA LYS A 769 -35.53 -13.78 22.46
C LYS A 769 -34.05 -13.53 22.75
N LYS A 770 -33.62 -12.27 22.81
CA LYS A 770 -32.22 -11.88 23.03
C LYS A 770 -31.86 -11.70 24.50
N VAL A 771 -32.87 -11.65 25.38
CA VAL A 771 -32.70 -11.24 26.77
C VAL A 771 -33.35 -12.28 27.70
N PRO A 772 -32.68 -12.71 28.77
CA PRO A 772 -33.29 -13.62 29.73
C PRO A 772 -34.46 -12.91 30.44
N HIS A 773 -35.63 -13.51 30.38
CA HIS A 773 -36.89 -12.94 30.84
C HIS A 773 -37.68 -13.98 31.64
N SER A 774 -38.48 -13.52 32.62
CA SER A 774 -39.35 -14.42 33.38
C SER A 774 -40.59 -14.81 32.56
N ASN A 775 -41.18 -15.95 32.90
CA ASN A 775 -42.42 -16.41 32.26
C ASN A 775 -43.64 -15.55 32.62
N ASP A 776 -43.50 -14.64 33.60
CA ASP A 776 -44.57 -13.75 34.07
C ASP A 776 -44.79 -12.54 33.13
N ILE A 777 -43.95 -12.38 32.10
CA ILE A 777 -44.07 -11.27 31.16
C ILE A 777 -45.19 -11.52 30.15
N ASN A 778 -46.23 -10.70 30.24
CA ASN A 778 -47.31 -10.69 29.28
C ASN A 778 -47.03 -9.67 28.15
N VAL A 779 -46.66 -10.18 26.97
CA VAL A 779 -46.36 -9.35 25.80
C VAL A 779 -47.59 -8.60 25.27
N GLU A 780 -48.79 -9.16 25.44
CA GLU A 780 -50.03 -8.50 24.99
C GLU A 780 -50.34 -7.27 25.83
N GLU A 781 -50.12 -7.37 27.15
CA GLU A 781 -50.27 -6.25 28.07
C GLU A 781 -49.26 -5.14 27.78
N LEU A 782 -47.98 -5.49 27.55
CA LEU A 782 -46.95 -4.53 27.13
C LEU A 782 -47.32 -3.82 25.83
N SER A 783 -47.88 -4.54 24.86
CA SER A 783 -48.26 -4.00 23.55
C SER A 783 -49.44 -3.01 23.64
N ASN A 784 -50.33 -3.21 24.61
CA ASN A 784 -51.41 -2.27 24.95
C ASN A 784 -50.88 -1.01 25.65
N LEU A 785 -50.01 -1.16 26.64
CA LEU A 785 -49.43 -0.03 27.39
C LEU A 785 -48.53 0.86 26.52
N THR A 786 -47.93 0.28 25.48
CA THR A 786 -47.02 0.98 24.56
C THR A 786 -47.71 1.51 23.31
N ASP A 787 -49.00 1.85 23.38
CA ASP A 787 -49.67 2.50 22.27
C ASP A 787 -49.09 3.89 21.95
N GLY A 788 -48.81 4.11 20.66
CA GLY A 788 -48.16 5.32 20.14
C GLY A 788 -46.64 5.38 20.28
N TYR A 789 -45.98 4.32 20.78
CA TYR A 789 -44.52 4.26 20.81
C TYR A 789 -43.93 3.80 19.46
N SER A 790 -42.76 4.33 19.09
CA SER A 790 -42.01 3.89 17.90
C SER A 790 -41.25 2.58 18.15
N GLY A 791 -40.83 1.88 17.09
CA GLY A 791 -40.04 0.65 17.23
C GLY A 791 -38.71 0.86 17.97
N ALA A 792 -38.07 2.02 17.75
CA ALA A 792 -36.87 2.41 18.49
C ALA A 792 -37.15 2.69 19.98
N GLU A 793 -38.31 3.26 20.30
CA GLU A 793 -38.71 3.46 21.69
C GLU A 793 -39.06 2.14 22.38
N VAL A 794 -39.76 1.21 21.72
CA VAL A 794 -40.01 -0.15 22.25
C VAL A 794 -38.69 -0.87 22.54
N THR A 795 -37.71 -0.75 21.64
CA THR A 795 -36.35 -1.25 21.86
C THR A 795 -35.69 -0.60 23.08
N SER A 796 -35.88 0.71 23.24
CA SER A 796 -35.35 1.49 24.36
C SER A 796 -36.02 1.10 25.68
N ILE A 797 -37.32 0.79 25.68
CA ILE A 797 -38.05 0.26 26.84
C ILE A 797 -37.47 -1.10 27.25
N CYS A 798 -37.20 -2.00 26.30
CA CYS A 798 -36.58 -3.28 26.60
C CYS A 798 -35.19 -3.11 27.24
N ARG A 799 -34.39 -2.17 26.73
CA ARG A 799 -33.07 -1.85 27.28
C ARG A 799 -33.17 -1.22 28.67
N GLU A 800 -34.09 -0.28 28.87
CA GLU A 800 -34.30 0.37 30.17
C GLU A 800 -34.83 -0.62 31.20
N ALA A 801 -35.68 -1.57 30.81
CA ALA A 801 -36.13 -2.65 31.68
C ALA A 801 -34.95 -3.52 32.17
N SER A 802 -33.98 -3.82 31.30
CA SER A 802 -32.74 -4.48 31.71
C SER A 802 -31.93 -3.65 32.72
N ILE A 803 -31.85 -2.33 32.51
CA ILE A 803 -31.15 -1.41 33.42
C ILE A 803 -31.89 -1.32 34.76
N CYS A 804 -33.23 -1.27 34.76
CA CYS A 804 -34.05 -1.30 35.97
C CYS A 804 -33.82 -2.60 36.76
N ALA A 805 -33.76 -3.75 36.10
CA ALA A 805 -33.44 -5.03 36.75
C ALA A 805 -32.04 -4.99 37.39
N MET A 806 -31.03 -4.50 36.65
CA MET A 806 -29.66 -4.36 37.17
C MET A 806 -29.52 -3.36 38.32
N LYS A 807 -30.35 -2.30 38.33
CA LYS A 807 -30.39 -1.32 39.43
C LYS A 807 -30.98 -1.92 40.71
N GLN A 808 -31.90 -2.87 40.59
CA GLN A 808 -32.48 -3.58 41.73
C GLN A 808 -31.51 -4.66 42.25
N ASP A 809 -30.92 -5.45 41.35
CA ASP A 809 -29.87 -6.42 41.68
C ASP A 809 -28.84 -6.49 40.54
N LEU A 810 -27.58 -6.21 40.86
CA LEU A 810 -26.46 -6.30 39.91
C LEU A 810 -26.26 -7.72 39.37
N ASN A 811 -26.73 -8.75 40.10
CA ASN A 811 -26.67 -10.15 39.71
C ASN A 811 -28.00 -10.69 39.15
N ALA A 812 -28.95 -9.81 38.80
CA ALA A 812 -30.24 -10.20 38.25
C ALA A 812 -30.06 -11.10 37.00
N LYS A 813 -30.59 -12.33 37.08
CA LYS A 813 -30.49 -13.32 35.99
C LYS A 813 -31.58 -13.15 34.94
N GLN A 814 -32.71 -12.54 35.28
CA GLN A 814 -33.89 -12.43 34.43
C GLN A 814 -34.60 -11.09 34.66
N ILE A 815 -35.33 -10.63 33.65
CA ILE A 815 -36.18 -9.44 33.73
C ILE A 815 -37.61 -9.86 34.07
N GLU A 816 -38.20 -9.18 35.05
CA GLU A 816 -39.61 -9.30 35.44
C GLU A 816 -40.50 -8.20 34.84
N MET A 817 -41.82 -8.42 34.88
CA MET A 817 -42.84 -7.49 34.37
C MET A 817 -42.78 -6.11 35.05
N ASN A 818 -42.47 -6.05 36.35
CA ASN A 818 -42.37 -4.79 37.11
C ASN A 818 -41.29 -3.85 36.53
N HIS A 819 -40.19 -4.40 36.02
CA HIS A 819 -39.13 -3.60 35.39
C HIS A 819 -39.59 -2.95 34.09
N PHE A 820 -40.44 -3.64 33.32
CA PHE A 820 -41.03 -3.06 32.11
C PHE A 820 -41.99 -1.92 32.43
N ILE A 821 -42.82 -2.06 33.48
CA ILE A 821 -43.73 -0.98 33.91
C ILE A 821 -42.93 0.26 34.33
N GLN A 822 -41.84 0.07 35.09
CA GLN A 822 -40.92 1.17 35.43
C GLN A 822 -40.26 1.79 34.19
N ALA A 823 -39.80 0.97 33.26
CA ALA A 823 -39.19 1.44 32.01
C ALA A 823 -40.16 2.27 31.16
N ILE A 824 -41.42 1.84 31.03
CA ILE A 824 -42.45 2.57 30.27
C ILE A 824 -42.68 3.97 30.87
N SER A 825 -42.65 4.10 32.20
CA SER A 825 -42.79 5.41 32.85
C SER A 825 -41.63 6.36 32.59
N ASN A 826 -40.42 5.83 32.37
CA ASN A 826 -39.21 6.61 32.12
C ASN A 826 -39.06 7.03 30.64
N VAL A 827 -39.51 6.19 29.70
CA VAL A 827 -39.37 6.45 28.26
C VAL A 827 -40.52 7.34 27.76
N LYS A 828 -40.17 8.55 27.30
CA LYS A 828 -41.13 9.48 26.69
C LYS A 828 -41.54 9.03 25.30
N LYS A 829 -42.82 9.24 24.95
CA LYS A 829 -43.35 9.04 23.59
C LYS A 829 -42.81 10.14 22.68
N GLY A 830 -42.13 9.75 21.59
CA GLY A 830 -41.61 10.69 20.59
C GLY A 830 -42.62 11.03 19.49
N ILE A 831 -43.60 10.15 19.25
CA ILE A 831 -44.61 10.35 18.19
C ILE A 831 -45.78 11.16 18.74
N THR A 832 -45.99 12.37 18.21
CA THR A 832 -47.15 13.21 18.52
C THR A 832 -48.28 13.02 17.51
N LYS A 833 -49.53 13.27 17.93
CA LYS A 833 -50.71 13.21 17.02
C LYS A 833 -50.60 14.22 15.88
N GLU A 834 -50.03 15.39 16.14
CA GLU A 834 -49.77 16.42 15.13
C GLU A 834 -48.82 15.92 14.03
N MET A 835 -47.74 15.23 14.42
CA MET A 835 -46.79 14.63 13.48
C MET A 835 -47.45 13.57 12.59
N LEU A 836 -48.36 12.75 13.14
CA LEU A 836 -49.11 11.77 12.35
C LEU A 836 -50.06 12.42 11.36
N ASN A 837 -50.73 13.50 11.77
CA ASN A 837 -51.59 14.28 10.88
C ASN A 837 -50.78 14.90 9.73
N PHE A 838 -49.58 15.40 10.00
CA PHE A 838 -48.67 15.89 8.97
C PHE A 838 -48.34 14.81 7.93
N TYR A 839 -47.96 13.59 8.34
CA TYR A 839 -47.65 12.53 7.38
C TYR A 839 -48.86 12.05 6.59
N LYS A 840 -50.05 12.00 7.22
CA LYS A 840 -51.31 11.68 6.53
C LYS A 840 -51.67 12.73 5.49
N GLN A 841 -51.61 14.01 5.85
CA GLN A 841 -51.83 15.11 4.91
C GLN A 841 -50.80 15.11 3.79
N TYR A 842 -49.54 14.83 4.10
CA TYR A 842 -48.51 14.69 3.08
C TYR A 842 -48.86 13.53 2.13
N GLN A 843 -49.28 12.38 2.64
CA GLN A 843 -49.68 11.23 1.83
C GLN A 843 -50.87 11.55 0.90
N GLU A 844 -51.89 12.24 1.42
CA GLU A 844 -53.05 12.70 0.64
C GLU A 844 -52.66 13.72 -0.43
N ASN A 845 -51.84 14.70 -0.07
CA ASN A 845 -51.37 15.75 -0.98
C ASN A 845 -50.38 15.24 -2.02
N SER A 846 -49.64 14.18 -1.71
CA SER A 846 -48.62 13.62 -2.60
C SER A 846 -49.23 13.03 -3.85
N ASN A 847 -50.45 12.46 -3.79
CA ASN A 847 -51.19 11.83 -4.90
C ASN A 847 -50.33 11.07 -5.94
N LEU A 848 -49.18 10.55 -5.51
CA LEU A 848 -48.23 9.77 -6.29
C LEU A 848 -48.54 8.30 -5.98
N GLN A 849 -49.62 7.86 -6.61
CA GLN A 849 -50.10 6.47 -6.73
C GLN A 849 -50.15 5.67 -5.42
N VAL A 850 -51.26 5.80 -4.70
CA VAL A 850 -51.85 4.68 -3.97
C VAL A 850 -52.41 3.69 -5.00
N LEU A 851 -51.53 2.90 -5.59
CA LEU A 851 -51.82 1.61 -6.23
C LEU A 851 -50.71 0.65 -5.76
#